data_AF-A0A0D3GQA2-F1
#
_entry.id   AF-A0A0D3GQA2-F1
#
_cell.length_a   1.000
_cell.length_b   1.000
_cell.length_c   1.000
_cell.angle_alpha   90.00
_cell.angle_beta   90.00
_cell.angle_gamma   90.00
#
_symmetry.space_group_name_H-M   'P 1'
#
loop_
_entity.id
_entity.type
_entity.pdbx_description
1 polymer ?
#
loop_
_entity_poly.entity_id
_entity_poly.type
_entity_poly.pdbx_seq_one_letter_code
_entity_poly.pdbx_strand_id
1 'polypeptide(L)'
;MGHSDGDHGSDLSADDSPWSEGSWSDDDDEGSLSFEDSGEGSDAESDEPDAPAVEESDSSEDEVAPRNTVGDVPLEWYKNEEHIGYDITGSKIKKRDREGRIEAYLRNADDAKNWRKIYDEYNDEEVQITKEEAKIISRLLKGKTPHTNVDPYPDYVDWFEYDGKGHPLSSAPEPKRRFVPSKWEQKKVVKLVRAIRKGWIKFDKRKEEPNFYLLWGDETDTADNKRQGLSYIPAPKPNLPGHEESYNPSVEYIPTQEEIDSYQLMYEEDRPKFIPRKFDCLRSVPAYEKALREGFDRCLDLYLCPRTRKKRINIDPESLKPKLPSKKDLRPYPRTCYLEFKGHNGPVKSLSVEATGQWIASGSSDGTIRVWEVETGRCIKVWNVGGVVHRIAWNPSPDRHILAAVVDHDLLLLNAEVGDEDAQTKTKGLLQIEELAQEEDNGDKKSAVKWVKHEKFDGIMLIHHKLSKKHSHHPFRKLPGLPIAAVFHPSQKMFFVATKKFVQVYDLQKAQLVKKLESGVREISSISIHPGGDNVIVGSKDGKLCWFDTDLSTRPYKTLKNHSKDITNVTFHRKYPLFASSSEDCTAYVFHGMVYSDLNQNPLIVPLEILRGHSSSDGRGVLDCKFHPRQPWLFTAGADSVVRLYCD
;
A
#
# COMPACT_ATOMS: atom_id res chain seq x y z
N MET A 1 -7.87 -61.20 31.06
CA MET A 1 -8.23 -62.61 30.77
C MET A 1 -8.73 -62.65 29.34
N GLY A 2 -8.11 -63.47 28.49
CA GLY A 2 -8.55 -63.74 27.11
C GLY A 2 -7.74 -63.05 26.01
N HIS A 3 -6.68 -63.72 25.55
CA HIS A 3 -5.92 -63.51 24.30
C HIS A 3 -6.86 -63.59 23.07
N SER A 4 -6.56 -63.06 21.88
CA SER A 4 -5.33 -63.21 21.09
C SER A 4 -5.32 -62.26 19.88
N ASP A 5 -4.12 -61.76 19.56
CA ASP A 5 -3.44 -61.67 18.26
C ASP A 5 -4.24 -61.30 16.98
N GLY A 6 -3.78 -60.43 16.09
CA GLY A 6 -2.43 -59.97 15.83
C GLY A 6 -2.39 -59.05 14.61
N ASP A 7 -1.19 -58.54 14.41
CA ASP A 7 -0.75 -57.39 13.64
C ASP A 7 -0.62 -57.62 12.11
N HIS A 8 -0.34 -56.53 11.39
CA HIS A 8 0.17 -56.41 10.01
C HIS A 8 -0.85 -56.60 8.88
N GLY A 9 -0.81 -55.87 7.76
CA GLY A 9 0.20 -55.00 7.18
C GLY A 9 -0.22 -54.75 5.72
N SER A 10 0.18 -53.60 5.21
CA SER A 10 -0.18 -52.94 3.95
C SER A 10 0.19 -53.66 2.65
N ASP A 11 -0.54 -53.24 1.61
CA ASP A 11 -0.16 -53.12 0.19
C ASP A 11 0.07 -54.38 -0.65
N LEU A 12 -0.59 -54.41 -1.82
CA LEU A 12 0.06 -54.41 -3.13
C LEU A 12 -0.98 -54.22 -4.26
N SER A 13 -0.79 -53.15 -5.05
CA SER A 13 -0.88 -53.01 -6.53
C SER A 13 -1.97 -53.76 -7.31
N ALA A 14 -2.50 -53.31 -8.45
CA ALA A 14 -2.43 -52.13 -9.31
C ALA A 14 -3.42 -52.43 -10.46
N ASP A 15 -3.72 -51.42 -11.25
CA ASP A 15 -4.53 -51.45 -12.46
C ASP A 15 -4.27 -52.64 -13.40
N ASP A 16 -5.35 -53.16 -13.99
CA ASP A 16 -5.40 -53.43 -15.44
C ASP A 16 -6.86 -53.53 -15.92
N SER A 17 -7.21 -52.64 -16.85
CA SER A 17 -8.33 -52.81 -17.80
C SER A 17 -7.92 -53.86 -18.85
N PRO A 18 -8.86 -54.51 -19.58
CA PRO A 18 -9.34 -53.89 -20.82
C PRO A 18 -10.80 -54.20 -21.23
N TRP A 19 -11.42 -53.15 -21.76
CA TRP A 19 -12.31 -53.03 -22.92
C TRP A 19 -12.58 -54.24 -23.84
N SER A 20 -13.88 -54.46 -24.04
CA SER A 20 -14.67 -54.48 -25.29
C SER A 20 -14.52 -55.54 -26.40
N GLU A 21 -15.71 -55.74 -27.02
CA GLU A 21 -16.06 -56.25 -28.37
C GLU A 21 -16.37 -57.75 -28.47
N GLY A 22 -17.46 -58.20 -29.11
CA GLY A 22 -18.52 -57.50 -29.81
C GLY A 22 -19.43 -58.50 -30.54
N SER A 23 -20.62 -58.02 -30.95
CA SER A 23 -21.52 -58.57 -31.98
C SER A 23 -22.22 -59.90 -31.57
N TRP A 24 -23.46 -60.24 -31.93
CA TRP A 24 -24.10 -60.22 -33.24
C TRP A 24 -25.65 -60.26 -33.10
N SER A 25 -26.29 -59.76 -34.15
CA SER A 25 -27.59 -60.16 -34.73
C SER A 25 -28.88 -59.95 -33.91
N ASP A 26 -29.51 -58.80 -34.13
CA ASP A 26 -30.95 -58.72 -34.39
C ASP A 26 -31.14 -58.97 -35.90
N ASP A 27 -31.94 -59.98 -36.23
CA ASP A 27 -32.62 -60.31 -37.50
C ASP A 27 -33.32 -61.65 -37.18
N ASP A 28 -34.64 -61.70 -37.03
CA ASP A 28 -35.64 -61.92 -38.09
C ASP A 28 -36.33 -63.26 -37.75
N ASP A 29 -37.58 -63.56 -38.04
CA ASP A 29 -38.76 -62.87 -38.55
C ASP A 29 -39.87 -63.95 -38.51
N GLU A 30 -41.07 -63.56 -38.96
CA GLU A 30 -42.11 -64.37 -39.60
C GLU A 30 -43.28 -64.82 -38.74
N GLY A 31 -44.44 -64.22 -39.03
CA GLY A 31 -45.72 -64.74 -38.55
C GLY A 31 -46.95 -63.85 -38.71
N SER A 32 -47.07 -63.11 -39.81
CA SER A 32 -48.34 -62.82 -40.52
C SER A 32 -49.61 -62.52 -39.69
N LEU A 33 -50.04 -61.26 -39.66
CA LEU A 33 -51.48 -60.94 -39.69
C LEU A 33 -51.72 -59.80 -40.67
N SER A 34 -52.04 -60.25 -41.87
CA SER A 34 -52.71 -59.55 -42.94
C SER A 34 -53.87 -58.68 -42.45
N PHE A 35 -53.83 -57.41 -42.82
CA PHE A 35 -55.04 -56.63 -43.04
C PHE A 35 -55.56 -57.07 -44.42
N GLU A 36 -56.30 -58.16 -44.43
CA GLU A 36 -57.14 -58.55 -45.56
C GLU A 36 -58.29 -57.54 -45.66
N ASP A 37 -58.04 -56.53 -46.48
CA ASP A 37 -59.06 -55.94 -47.33
C ASP A 37 -59.74 -57.07 -48.12
N SER A 38 -60.94 -57.42 -47.68
CA SER A 38 -61.90 -58.22 -48.43
C SER A 38 -63.23 -57.49 -48.40
N GLY A 39 -63.25 -56.34 -49.08
CA GLY A 39 -64.45 -55.88 -49.77
C GLY A 39 -64.85 -56.92 -50.82
N GLU A 40 -65.75 -57.83 -50.44
CA GLU A 40 -66.55 -58.56 -51.40
C GLU A 40 -67.47 -57.58 -52.14
N GLY A 41 -67.36 -57.63 -53.46
CA GLY A 41 -68.13 -56.83 -54.39
C GLY A 41 -69.63 -57.01 -54.22
N SER A 42 -70.33 -55.88 -54.23
CA SER A 42 -71.61 -55.80 -54.91
C SER A 42 -71.34 -55.29 -56.33
N ASP A 43 -71.38 -56.19 -57.30
CA ASP A 43 -71.62 -55.84 -58.70
C ASP A 43 -72.96 -55.10 -58.79
N ALA A 44 -72.91 -53.81 -59.07
CA ALA A 44 -73.98 -53.09 -59.74
C ALA A 44 -73.39 -51.89 -60.47
N GLU A 45 -73.26 -52.10 -61.78
CA GLU A 45 -72.91 -51.13 -62.83
C GLU A 45 -73.46 -49.72 -62.56
N SER A 46 -72.58 -48.72 -62.62
CA SER A 46 -72.95 -47.42 -63.19
C SER A 46 -71.70 -46.77 -63.78
N ASP A 47 -71.70 -46.75 -65.11
CA ASP A 47 -70.79 -45.97 -65.96
C ASP A 47 -70.79 -44.50 -65.55
N GLU A 48 -69.64 -43.94 -65.16
CA GLU A 48 -69.32 -42.53 -65.41
C GLU A 48 -67.82 -42.37 -65.78
N PRO A 49 -67.51 -41.47 -66.73
CA PRO A 49 -66.28 -41.54 -67.53
C PRO A 49 -65.05 -40.98 -66.81
N ASP A 50 -63.87 -41.42 -67.26
CA ASP A 50 -62.54 -40.90 -66.90
C ASP A 50 -62.56 -39.37 -66.73
N ALA A 51 -62.45 -38.92 -65.48
CA ALA A 51 -62.19 -37.52 -65.20
C ALA A 51 -60.79 -37.20 -65.74
N PRO A 52 -60.62 -36.15 -66.56
CA PRO A 52 -59.29 -35.75 -67.01
C PRO A 52 -58.44 -35.49 -65.78
N ALA A 53 -57.19 -35.95 -65.77
CA ALA A 53 -56.21 -35.56 -64.75
C ALA A 53 -56.05 -34.04 -64.83
N VAL A 54 -56.83 -33.33 -64.02
CA VAL A 54 -56.76 -31.88 -63.90
C VAL A 54 -55.53 -31.63 -63.05
N GLU A 55 -54.53 -30.92 -63.58
CA GLU A 55 -53.37 -30.51 -62.80
C GLU A 55 -53.85 -29.67 -61.61
N GLU A 56 -53.85 -30.28 -60.42
CA GLU A 56 -54.24 -29.61 -59.18
C GLU A 56 -53.08 -28.68 -58.77
N SER A 57 -53.40 -27.40 -58.64
CA SER A 57 -52.45 -26.29 -58.46
C SER A 57 -51.56 -26.35 -57.20
N ASP A 58 -51.69 -27.36 -56.34
CA ASP A 58 -51.01 -27.45 -55.04
C ASP A 58 -50.42 -28.86 -54.80
N SER A 59 -50.03 -29.54 -55.89
CA SER A 59 -49.17 -30.73 -55.83
C SER A 59 -47.75 -30.30 -55.46
N SER A 60 -47.20 -30.84 -54.38
CA SER A 60 -45.88 -30.47 -53.84
C SER A 60 -44.71 -30.75 -54.79
N GLU A 61 -44.94 -31.42 -55.92
CA GLU A 61 -43.94 -31.78 -56.92
C GLU A 61 -43.94 -30.85 -58.16
N ASP A 62 -44.87 -29.89 -58.29
CA ASP A 62 -45.23 -29.32 -59.61
C ASP A 62 -45.13 -27.79 -59.80
N GLU A 63 -44.53 -27.02 -58.89
CA GLU A 63 -44.45 -25.55 -59.12
C GLU A 63 -43.49 -25.14 -60.26
N VAL A 64 -42.57 -26.02 -60.67
CA VAL A 64 -41.84 -25.93 -61.96
C VAL A 64 -41.55 -27.35 -62.42
N ALA A 65 -42.05 -27.75 -63.60
CA ALA A 65 -41.70 -29.04 -64.19
C ALA A 65 -40.17 -29.21 -64.17
N PRO A 66 -39.62 -30.25 -63.50
CA PRO A 66 -38.19 -30.34 -63.26
C PRO A 66 -37.47 -30.43 -64.60
N ARG A 67 -36.82 -29.33 -64.98
CA ARG A 67 -36.03 -29.26 -66.21
C ARG A 67 -34.91 -30.29 -66.13
N ASN A 68 -34.21 -30.32 -65.01
CA ASN A 68 -33.18 -31.31 -64.73
C ASN A 68 -33.75 -32.52 -63.97
N THR A 69 -33.51 -33.74 -64.46
CA THR A 69 -34.00 -35.01 -63.87
C THR A 69 -32.97 -35.74 -63.03
N VAL A 70 -31.86 -35.08 -62.65
CA VAL A 70 -30.74 -35.69 -61.90
C VAL A 70 -31.13 -36.10 -60.47
N GLY A 71 -32.14 -35.48 -59.87
CA GLY A 71 -32.56 -35.76 -58.49
C GLY A 71 -31.58 -35.21 -57.45
N ASP A 72 -31.68 -35.69 -56.21
CA ASP A 72 -30.84 -35.24 -55.08
C ASP A 72 -29.43 -35.85 -55.11
N VAL A 73 -28.68 -35.53 -56.17
CA VAL A 73 -27.29 -35.98 -56.39
C VAL A 73 -26.34 -34.79 -56.25
N PRO A 74 -25.15 -34.95 -55.62
CA PRO A 74 -24.19 -33.87 -55.47
C PRO A 74 -23.75 -33.26 -56.81
N LEU A 75 -24.05 -31.97 -57.01
CA LEU A 75 -23.74 -31.23 -58.25
C LEU A 75 -22.23 -31.08 -58.54
N GLU A 76 -21.36 -31.40 -57.57
CA GLU A 76 -19.91 -31.39 -57.76
C GLU A 76 -19.43 -32.36 -58.86
N TRP A 77 -20.14 -33.47 -59.07
CA TRP A 77 -19.78 -34.45 -60.10
C TRP A 77 -19.81 -33.85 -61.51
N TYR A 78 -20.75 -32.94 -61.75
CA TYR A 78 -20.87 -32.26 -63.02
C TYR A 78 -19.92 -31.08 -63.14
N LYS A 79 -19.19 -30.65 -62.10
CA LYS A 79 -18.39 -29.41 -62.08
C LYS A 79 -17.37 -29.32 -63.22
N ASN A 80 -16.73 -30.44 -63.58
CA ASN A 80 -15.75 -30.55 -64.66
C ASN A 80 -16.37 -30.90 -66.03
N GLU A 81 -17.67 -31.21 -66.06
CA GLU A 81 -18.39 -31.50 -67.29
C GLU A 81 -19.02 -30.23 -67.90
N GLU A 82 -19.25 -30.23 -69.21
CA GLU A 82 -19.84 -29.12 -69.97
C GLU A 82 -21.36 -28.94 -69.73
N HIS A 83 -22.01 -29.91 -69.07
CA HIS A 83 -23.45 -29.96 -68.81
C HIS A 83 -23.71 -30.30 -67.34
N ILE A 84 -24.92 -30.00 -66.82
CA ILE A 84 -25.30 -30.23 -65.41
C ILE A 84 -26.22 -31.45 -65.25
N GLY A 85 -26.83 -31.90 -66.33
CA GLY A 85 -27.74 -33.04 -66.32
C GLY A 85 -28.42 -33.21 -67.67
N TYR A 86 -29.49 -34.00 -67.66
CA TYR A 86 -30.30 -34.29 -68.84
C TYR A 86 -31.75 -33.89 -68.57
N ASP A 87 -32.43 -33.41 -69.62
CA ASP A 87 -33.88 -33.22 -69.59
C ASP A 87 -34.60 -34.58 -69.64
N ILE A 88 -35.91 -34.60 -69.35
CA ILE A 88 -36.76 -35.82 -69.38
C ILE A 88 -36.76 -36.55 -70.74
N THR A 89 -36.40 -35.84 -71.82
CA THR A 89 -36.26 -36.38 -73.18
C THR A 89 -34.86 -36.92 -73.48
N GLY A 90 -33.91 -36.82 -72.54
CA GLY A 90 -32.53 -37.29 -72.66
C GLY A 90 -31.55 -36.30 -73.32
N SER A 91 -31.92 -35.01 -73.45
CA SER A 91 -31.06 -33.97 -74.02
C SER A 91 -30.14 -33.34 -72.96
N LYS A 92 -28.86 -33.06 -73.31
CA LYS A 92 -27.89 -32.48 -72.37
C LYS A 92 -28.20 -31.01 -72.05
N ILE A 93 -28.30 -30.68 -70.76
CA ILE A 93 -28.48 -29.31 -70.25
C ILE A 93 -27.12 -28.63 -70.11
N LYS A 94 -26.74 -27.82 -71.10
CA LYS A 94 -25.45 -27.11 -71.12
C LYS A 94 -25.39 -26.02 -70.05
N LYS A 95 -24.24 -25.90 -69.40
CA LYS A 95 -23.93 -24.79 -68.48
C LYS A 95 -23.97 -23.46 -69.21
N ARG A 96 -24.39 -22.40 -68.51
CA ARG A 96 -24.20 -21.04 -69.01
C ARG A 96 -22.71 -20.68 -68.94
N ASP A 97 -22.21 -20.01 -69.98
CA ASP A 97 -20.85 -19.52 -69.99
C ASP A 97 -20.67 -18.51 -68.84
N ARG A 98 -19.82 -18.86 -67.87
CA ARG A 98 -19.55 -17.98 -66.73
C ARG A 98 -18.75 -16.76 -67.21
N GLU A 99 -19.42 -15.62 -67.33
CA GLU A 99 -18.78 -14.32 -67.53
C GLU A 99 -17.74 -14.05 -66.42
N GLY A 100 -16.73 -13.22 -66.69
CA GLY A 100 -15.64 -12.98 -65.75
C GLY A 100 -16.14 -12.43 -64.41
N ARG A 101 -15.44 -12.77 -63.31
CA ARG A 101 -15.83 -12.38 -61.94
C ARG A 101 -16.04 -10.86 -61.75
N ILE A 102 -15.41 -10.04 -62.60
CA ILE A 102 -15.53 -8.59 -62.59
C ILE A 102 -16.79 -8.12 -63.31
N GLU A 103 -17.17 -8.74 -64.44
CA GLU A 103 -18.38 -8.40 -65.19
C GLU A 103 -19.64 -8.78 -64.42
N ALA A 104 -19.64 -9.96 -63.77
CA ALA A 104 -20.71 -10.38 -62.87
C ALA A 104 -20.85 -9.42 -61.67
N TYR A 105 -19.73 -8.91 -61.14
CA TYR A 105 -19.75 -7.95 -60.03
C TYR A 105 -20.31 -6.59 -60.45
N LEU A 106 -19.97 -6.09 -61.65
CA LEU A 106 -20.50 -4.83 -62.17
C LEU A 106 -22.01 -4.91 -62.44
N ARG A 107 -22.52 -6.01 -63.03
CA ARG A 107 -23.97 -6.22 -63.17
C ARG A 107 -24.67 -6.28 -61.82
N ASN A 108 -24.06 -6.93 -60.82
CA ASN A 108 -24.63 -7.04 -59.48
C ASN A 108 -24.71 -5.69 -58.74
N ALA A 109 -23.80 -4.76 -59.01
CA ALA A 109 -23.77 -3.44 -58.38
C ALA A 109 -24.81 -2.47 -59.00
N ASP A 110 -25.10 -2.59 -60.30
CA ASP A 110 -25.98 -1.68 -61.02
C ASP A 110 -27.48 -2.09 -60.96
N ASP A 111 -27.81 -3.35 -60.64
CA ASP A 111 -29.18 -3.87 -60.72
C ASP A 111 -29.95 -3.80 -59.38
N ALA A 112 -30.82 -2.79 -59.20
CA ALA A 112 -31.54 -2.54 -57.93
C ALA A 112 -32.48 -3.68 -57.47
N LYS A 113 -32.78 -4.64 -58.36
CA LYS A 113 -33.63 -5.81 -58.09
C LYS A 113 -32.84 -7.05 -57.65
N ASN A 114 -31.53 -6.96 -57.53
CA ASN A 114 -30.67 -8.11 -57.25
C ASN A 114 -31.03 -8.85 -55.94
N TRP A 115 -31.42 -8.11 -54.89
CA TRP A 115 -31.84 -8.72 -53.62
C TRP A 115 -33.10 -9.62 -53.71
N ARG A 116 -33.82 -9.61 -54.84
CA ARG A 116 -34.96 -10.51 -55.11
C ARG A 116 -34.61 -11.67 -56.02
N LYS A 117 -33.39 -11.72 -56.56
CA LYS A 117 -32.91 -12.82 -57.38
C LYS A 117 -32.21 -13.82 -56.49
N ILE A 118 -32.51 -15.10 -56.69
CA ILE A 118 -31.86 -16.23 -56.06
C ILE A 118 -31.30 -17.08 -57.20
N TYR A 119 -30.04 -17.45 -57.10
CA TYR A 119 -29.42 -18.34 -58.08
C TYR A 119 -29.73 -19.79 -57.71
N ASP A 120 -30.38 -20.49 -58.63
CA ASP A 120 -30.65 -21.93 -58.54
C ASP A 120 -29.48 -22.70 -59.16
N GLU A 121 -28.73 -23.39 -58.32
CA GLU A 121 -27.58 -24.20 -58.73
C GLU A 121 -28.00 -25.46 -59.51
N TYR A 122 -29.22 -25.97 -59.29
CA TYR A 122 -29.67 -27.23 -59.87
C TYR A 122 -30.02 -27.10 -61.36
N ASN A 123 -30.56 -25.94 -61.76
CA ASN A 123 -30.88 -25.63 -63.16
C ASN A 123 -29.92 -24.60 -63.79
N ASP A 124 -29.00 -24.01 -63.03
CA ASP A 124 -28.05 -22.95 -63.48
C ASP A 124 -28.76 -21.69 -64.01
N GLU A 125 -29.79 -21.24 -63.28
CA GLU A 125 -30.61 -20.07 -63.62
C GLU A 125 -30.80 -19.13 -62.42
N GLU A 126 -30.95 -17.83 -62.68
CA GLU A 126 -31.31 -16.85 -61.65
C GLU A 126 -32.84 -16.69 -61.61
N VAL A 127 -33.47 -17.15 -60.52
CA VAL A 127 -34.91 -17.07 -60.29
C VAL A 127 -35.24 -15.80 -59.51
N GLN A 128 -36.20 -15.00 -59.98
CA GLN A 128 -36.63 -13.77 -59.31
C GLN A 128 -37.95 -13.98 -58.57
N ILE A 129 -37.97 -13.72 -57.26
CA ILE A 129 -39.19 -13.79 -56.44
C ILE A 129 -40.24 -12.78 -56.95
N THR A 130 -41.46 -13.24 -57.18
CA THR A 130 -42.55 -12.38 -57.65
C THR A 130 -43.03 -11.44 -56.53
N LYS A 131 -43.71 -10.36 -56.90
CA LYS A 131 -44.23 -9.41 -55.89
C LYS A 131 -45.33 -10.02 -55.01
N GLU A 132 -45.98 -11.09 -55.47
CA GLU A 132 -47.09 -11.75 -54.78
C GLU A 132 -46.56 -12.72 -53.73
N GLU A 133 -45.60 -13.57 -54.10
CA GLU A 133 -44.82 -14.42 -53.17
C GLU A 133 -44.20 -13.58 -52.06
N ALA A 134 -43.53 -12.47 -52.40
CA ALA A 134 -42.92 -11.59 -51.41
C ALA A 134 -43.96 -10.99 -50.43
N LYS A 135 -45.18 -10.71 -50.89
CA LYS A 135 -46.28 -10.24 -50.02
C LYS A 135 -46.79 -11.37 -49.12
N ILE A 136 -46.91 -12.59 -49.64
CA ILE A 136 -47.32 -13.78 -48.88
C ILE A 136 -46.31 -14.04 -47.75
N ILE A 137 -45.00 -14.09 -48.07
CA ILE A 137 -43.92 -14.25 -47.09
C ILE A 137 -43.99 -13.17 -46.02
N SER A 138 -44.20 -11.90 -46.40
CA SER A 138 -44.31 -10.80 -45.44
C SER A 138 -45.54 -10.91 -44.52
N ARG A 139 -46.67 -11.42 -45.03
CA ARG A 139 -47.87 -11.66 -44.20
C ARG A 139 -47.66 -12.80 -43.22
N LEU A 140 -47.04 -13.88 -43.69
CA LEU A 140 -46.76 -15.08 -42.90
C LEU A 140 -45.79 -14.76 -41.76
N LEU A 141 -44.71 -14.01 -42.03
CA LEU A 141 -43.79 -13.50 -41.00
C LEU A 141 -44.48 -12.60 -39.94
N LYS A 142 -45.55 -11.90 -40.32
CA LYS A 142 -46.33 -11.05 -39.41
C LYS A 142 -47.46 -11.81 -38.70
N GLY A 143 -47.54 -13.12 -38.86
CA GLY A 143 -48.60 -13.96 -38.28
C GLY A 143 -50.00 -13.66 -38.84
N LYS A 144 -50.10 -13.06 -40.03
CA LYS A 144 -51.37 -12.81 -40.73
C LYS A 144 -51.69 -13.96 -41.68
N THR A 145 -52.97 -14.15 -41.98
CA THR A 145 -53.41 -15.14 -42.96
C THR A 145 -52.76 -14.90 -44.35
N PRO A 146 -52.29 -15.96 -45.04
CA PRO A 146 -51.60 -15.82 -46.33
C PRO A 146 -52.48 -15.20 -47.43
N HIS A 147 -53.71 -15.70 -47.56
CA HIS A 147 -54.70 -15.20 -48.51
C HIS A 147 -55.42 -13.96 -47.96
N THR A 148 -55.64 -12.96 -48.82
CA THR A 148 -56.34 -11.72 -48.44
C THR A 148 -57.81 -11.90 -48.18
N ASN A 149 -58.43 -12.95 -48.73
CA ASN A 149 -59.88 -13.03 -48.88
C ASN A 149 -60.57 -13.80 -47.75
N VAL A 150 -59.82 -14.25 -46.73
CA VAL A 150 -60.37 -15.02 -45.61
C VAL A 150 -60.67 -14.07 -44.45
N ASP A 151 -61.95 -14.04 -44.04
CA ASP A 151 -62.38 -13.36 -42.82
C ASP A 151 -61.99 -14.21 -41.59
N PRO A 152 -61.14 -13.71 -40.67
CA PRO A 152 -60.70 -14.47 -39.50
C PRO A 152 -61.80 -14.79 -38.48
N TYR A 153 -62.96 -14.13 -38.55
CA TYR A 153 -64.04 -14.27 -37.57
C TYR A 153 -65.41 -14.46 -38.24
N PRO A 154 -65.66 -15.58 -38.93
CA PRO A 154 -66.97 -15.85 -39.50
C PRO A 154 -67.98 -16.19 -38.38
N ASP A 155 -69.24 -15.78 -38.57
CA ASP A 155 -70.33 -16.12 -37.66
C ASP A 155 -70.61 -17.63 -37.66
N TYR A 156 -70.82 -18.21 -36.47
CA TYR A 156 -71.08 -19.64 -36.31
C TYR A 156 -72.51 -20.00 -36.74
N VAL A 157 -72.65 -20.89 -37.72
CA VAL A 157 -73.95 -21.38 -38.22
C VAL A 157 -74.08 -22.87 -37.90
N ASP A 158 -75.04 -23.20 -37.03
CA ASP A 158 -75.45 -24.58 -36.78
C ASP A 158 -76.23 -25.08 -38.00
N TRP A 159 -75.56 -25.79 -38.89
CA TRP A 159 -76.12 -26.25 -40.17
C TRP A 159 -77.00 -27.51 -40.02
N PHE A 160 -77.11 -28.08 -38.82
CA PHE A 160 -77.88 -29.28 -38.55
C PHE A 160 -78.46 -29.28 -37.13
N GLU A 161 -79.78 -29.10 -37.01
CA GLU A 161 -80.52 -29.19 -35.74
C GLU A 161 -81.49 -30.40 -35.79
N TYR A 162 -81.36 -31.34 -34.86
CA TYR A 162 -82.11 -32.61 -34.85
C TYR A 162 -83.41 -32.52 -34.03
N ASP A 163 -84.57 -32.50 -34.70
CA ASP A 163 -85.89 -32.24 -34.10
C ASP A 163 -86.70 -33.51 -33.70
N GLY A 164 -86.07 -34.49 -33.01
CA GLY A 164 -86.71 -35.80 -32.74
C GLY A 164 -86.47 -36.41 -31.35
N LYS A 165 -87.26 -36.03 -30.32
CA LYS A 165 -87.13 -36.47 -28.91
C LYS A 165 -87.93 -37.72 -28.51
N GLY A 166 -88.13 -38.69 -29.40
CA GLY A 166 -88.99 -39.86 -29.13
C GLY A 166 -88.27 -41.19 -28.96
N HIS A 167 -87.25 -41.46 -29.78
CA HIS A 167 -86.58 -42.76 -29.84
C HIS A 167 -85.06 -42.60 -29.93
N PRO A 168 -84.28 -43.47 -29.28
CA PRO A 168 -82.83 -43.49 -29.46
C PRO A 168 -82.49 -43.89 -30.90
N LEU A 169 -81.42 -43.30 -31.44
CA LEU A 169 -80.91 -43.59 -32.80
C LEU A 169 -80.57 -45.09 -33.02
N SER A 170 -80.42 -45.88 -31.95
CA SER A 170 -80.16 -47.33 -32.02
C SER A 170 -81.01 -48.09 -31.01
N SER A 171 -81.56 -49.24 -31.44
CA SER A 171 -82.32 -50.18 -30.60
C SER A 171 -81.47 -51.35 -30.06
N ALA A 172 -80.15 -51.18 -29.98
CA ALA A 172 -79.26 -52.24 -29.49
C ALA A 172 -79.59 -52.63 -28.03
N PRO A 173 -79.70 -53.93 -27.71
CA PRO A 173 -80.01 -54.38 -26.36
C PRO A 173 -78.89 -53.99 -25.39
N GLU A 174 -79.28 -53.51 -24.21
CA GLU A 174 -78.30 -53.02 -23.25
C GLU A 174 -77.44 -54.15 -22.68
N PRO A 175 -76.10 -54.01 -22.68
CA PRO A 175 -75.22 -55.05 -22.18
C PRO A 175 -75.29 -55.11 -20.64
N LYS A 176 -75.24 -56.33 -20.09
CA LYS A 176 -75.34 -56.60 -18.64
C LYS A 176 -74.39 -55.79 -17.76
N ARG A 177 -73.24 -55.34 -18.30
CA ARG A 177 -72.27 -54.46 -17.61
C ARG A 177 -72.84 -53.10 -17.19
N ARG A 178 -73.99 -52.67 -17.73
CA ARG A 178 -74.69 -51.44 -17.32
C ARG A 178 -75.47 -51.63 -16.00
N PHE A 179 -75.91 -52.86 -15.71
CA PHE A 179 -76.73 -53.17 -14.53
C PHE A 179 -75.96 -53.87 -13.41
N VAL A 180 -74.88 -54.57 -13.75
CA VAL A 180 -74.01 -55.27 -12.81
C VAL A 180 -72.82 -54.37 -12.46
N PRO A 181 -72.30 -54.39 -11.21
CA PRO A 181 -71.10 -53.66 -10.84
C PRO A 181 -69.93 -53.88 -11.81
N SER A 182 -69.16 -52.83 -12.05
CA SER A 182 -68.14 -52.80 -13.09
C SER A 182 -67.03 -53.83 -12.84
N LYS A 183 -66.91 -54.82 -13.73
CA LYS A 183 -65.79 -55.78 -13.69
C LYS A 183 -64.44 -55.11 -13.93
N TRP A 184 -64.41 -53.97 -14.62
CA TRP A 184 -63.19 -53.20 -14.83
C TRP A 184 -62.73 -52.55 -13.52
N GLU A 185 -63.67 -51.96 -12.78
CA GLU A 185 -63.42 -51.44 -11.44
C GLU A 185 -62.95 -52.55 -10.51
N GLN A 186 -63.60 -53.71 -10.54
CA GLN A 186 -63.19 -54.87 -9.75
C GLN A 186 -61.75 -55.31 -10.08
N LYS A 187 -61.37 -55.39 -11.36
CA LYS A 187 -59.97 -55.67 -11.76
C LYS A 187 -59.00 -54.60 -11.27
N LYS A 188 -59.38 -53.33 -11.32
CA LYS A 188 -58.57 -52.20 -10.86
C LYS A 188 -58.41 -52.24 -9.33
N VAL A 189 -59.48 -52.52 -8.59
CA VAL A 189 -59.47 -52.73 -7.14
C VAL A 189 -58.57 -53.91 -6.79
N VAL A 190 -58.66 -55.04 -7.47
CA VAL A 190 -57.76 -56.19 -7.23
C VAL A 190 -56.30 -55.84 -7.51
N LYS A 191 -56.02 -55.08 -8.57
CA LYS A 191 -54.66 -54.59 -8.87
C LYS A 191 -54.14 -53.68 -7.74
N LEU A 192 -54.97 -52.75 -7.26
CA LEU A 192 -54.65 -51.87 -6.14
C LEU A 192 -54.46 -52.66 -4.84
N VAL A 193 -55.31 -53.63 -4.53
CA VAL A 193 -55.18 -54.52 -3.36
C VAL A 193 -53.88 -55.33 -3.40
N ARG A 194 -53.48 -55.83 -4.58
CA ARG A 194 -52.18 -56.49 -4.75
C ARG A 194 -51.02 -55.51 -4.53
N ALA A 195 -51.12 -54.29 -5.04
CA ALA A 195 -50.11 -53.24 -4.83
C ALA A 195 -50.03 -52.79 -3.36
N ILE A 196 -51.16 -52.75 -2.65
CA ILE A 196 -51.23 -52.47 -1.20
C ILE A 196 -50.59 -53.62 -0.41
N ARG A 197 -50.90 -54.90 -0.72
CA ARG A 197 -50.26 -56.06 -0.07
C ARG A 197 -48.76 -56.14 -0.31
N LYS A 198 -48.28 -55.73 -1.49
CA LYS A 198 -46.85 -55.62 -1.82
C LYS A 198 -46.18 -54.38 -1.20
N GLY A 199 -46.94 -53.50 -0.54
CA GLY A 199 -46.43 -52.30 0.13
C GLY A 199 -46.11 -51.12 -0.80
N TRP A 200 -46.48 -51.18 -2.08
CA TRP A 200 -46.25 -50.10 -3.05
C TRP A 200 -47.23 -48.95 -2.91
N ILE A 201 -48.44 -49.24 -2.43
CA ILE A 201 -49.45 -48.23 -2.11
C ILE A 201 -49.64 -48.25 -0.61
N LYS A 202 -49.17 -47.20 0.05
CA LYS A 202 -49.42 -46.94 1.47
C LYS A 202 -50.51 -45.89 1.56
N PHE A 203 -51.50 -46.11 2.42
CA PHE A 203 -52.47 -45.07 2.75
C PHE A 203 -51.83 -44.16 3.80
N ASP A 204 -51.39 -42.98 3.40
CA ASP A 204 -50.86 -42.01 4.36
C ASP A 204 -51.99 -41.55 5.28
N LYS A 205 -51.82 -41.71 6.59
CA LYS A 205 -52.53 -40.85 7.55
C LYS A 205 -51.96 -39.45 7.36
N ARG A 206 -52.79 -38.40 7.39
CA ARG A 206 -52.31 -36.99 7.36
C ARG A 206 -51.21 -36.86 8.41
N LYS A 207 -49.97 -36.63 7.97
CA LYS A 207 -48.87 -36.32 8.89
C LYS A 207 -49.15 -34.93 9.43
N GLU A 208 -49.39 -34.82 10.73
CA GLU A 208 -49.26 -33.53 11.41
C GLU A 208 -47.76 -33.20 11.41
N GLU A 209 -47.31 -32.39 10.46
CA GLU A 209 -45.96 -31.84 10.54
C GLU A 209 -45.90 -30.97 11.81
N PRO A 210 -44.92 -31.18 12.70
CA PRO A 210 -44.76 -30.27 13.82
C PRO A 210 -44.49 -28.86 13.26
N ASN A 211 -45.21 -27.85 13.75
CA ASN A 211 -45.02 -26.45 13.33
C ASN A 211 -43.57 -25.94 13.50
N PHE A 212 -42.75 -26.65 14.27
CA PHE A 212 -41.36 -26.30 14.55
C PHE A 212 -40.48 -27.52 14.31
N TYR A 213 -39.42 -27.34 13.52
CA TYR A 213 -38.31 -28.28 13.42
C TYR A 213 -37.08 -27.65 14.07
N LEU A 214 -36.24 -28.47 14.72
CA LEU A 214 -35.02 -28.00 15.34
C LEU A 214 -34.01 -27.65 14.25
N LEU A 215 -33.87 -26.37 13.93
CA LEU A 215 -32.96 -25.87 12.89
C LEU A 215 -31.48 -26.11 13.25
N TRP A 216 -31.19 -26.15 14.55
CA TRP A 216 -29.86 -26.37 15.10
C TRP A 216 -29.86 -27.71 15.83
N GLY A 217 -29.19 -28.71 15.28
CA GLY A 217 -28.98 -30.01 15.95
C GLY A 217 -27.93 -29.92 17.06
N ASP A 218 -27.61 -31.05 17.69
CA ASP A 218 -26.43 -31.18 18.56
C ASP A 218 -25.17 -31.02 17.69
N GLU A 219 -24.79 -29.77 17.46
CA GLU A 219 -23.69 -29.40 16.57
C GLU A 219 -22.33 -29.71 17.22
N THR A 220 -21.87 -30.95 17.09
CA THR A 220 -20.45 -31.30 17.29
C THR A 220 -19.60 -31.08 16.03
N ASP A 221 -20.24 -30.96 14.87
CA ASP A 221 -19.56 -30.99 13.55
C ASP A 221 -19.48 -29.63 12.83
N THR A 222 -19.93 -28.52 13.44
CA THR A 222 -19.96 -27.19 12.78
C THR A 222 -18.71 -26.34 12.96
N ALA A 223 -17.71 -26.84 13.70
CA ALA A 223 -16.40 -26.19 13.75
C ALA A 223 -15.69 -26.21 12.38
N ASP A 224 -15.96 -27.22 11.55
CA ASP A 224 -15.29 -27.45 10.26
C ASP A 224 -15.93 -26.69 9.08
N ASN A 225 -17.15 -26.19 9.25
CA ASN A 225 -17.84 -25.35 8.25
C ASN A 225 -17.50 -23.85 8.38
N LYS A 226 -16.32 -23.48 8.90
CA LYS A 226 -15.76 -22.12 8.79
C LYS A 226 -15.34 -21.81 7.36
N ARG A 227 -16.34 -21.72 6.49
CA ARG A 227 -16.48 -20.88 5.29
C ARG A 227 -15.16 -20.49 4.63
N GLN A 228 -14.78 -21.25 3.61
CA GLN A 228 -13.87 -20.84 2.53
C GLN A 228 -14.47 -19.73 1.64
N GLY A 229 -14.98 -18.65 2.24
CA GLY A 229 -15.62 -17.53 1.54
C GLY A 229 -15.22 -16.18 2.13
N LEU A 230 -15.46 -15.10 1.36
CA LEU A 230 -15.17 -13.69 1.68
C LEU A 230 -15.17 -13.39 3.17
N SER A 231 -14.11 -12.72 3.63
CA SER A 231 -13.78 -12.49 5.04
C SER A 231 -14.81 -11.61 5.76
N TYR A 232 -15.96 -12.19 6.11
CA TYR A 232 -16.96 -11.54 6.95
C TYR A 232 -16.29 -11.09 8.26
N ILE A 233 -16.44 -9.80 8.59
CA ILE A 233 -15.96 -9.24 9.84
C ILE A 233 -17.16 -9.23 10.79
N PRO A 234 -17.18 -10.10 11.82
CA PRO A 234 -18.28 -10.11 12.77
C PRO A 234 -18.33 -8.77 13.50
N ALA A 235 -19.53 -8.35 13.87
CA ALA A 235 -19.71 -7.17 14.71
C ALA A 235 -18.99 -7.38 16.06
N PRO A 236 -18.39 -6.33 16.65
CA PRO A 236 -17.83 -6.41 17.98
C PRO A 236 -18.92 -6.78 18.99
N LYS A 237 -18.62 -7.72 19.88
CA LYS A 237 -19.52 -8.06 20.98
C LYS A 237 -19.52 -6.90 21.99
N PRO A 238 -20.66 -6.62 22.65
CA PRO A 238 -20.66 -5.71 23.79
C PRO A 238 -19.70 -6.23 24.87
N ASN A 239 -19.12 -5.31 25.65
CA ASN A 239 -18.35 -5.68 26.82
C ASN A 239 -19.30 -6.34 27.84
N LEU A 240 -18.76 -7.25 28.65
CA LEU A 240 -19.51 -7.80 29.76
C LEU A 240 -19.69 -6.70 30.82
N PRO A 241 -20.84 -6.65 31.51
CA PRO A 241 -21.06 -5.68 32.59
C PRO A 241 -19.97 -5.75 33.65
N GLY A 242 -19.38 -4.59 33.96
CA GLY A 242 -18.33 -4.42 34.96
C GLY A 242 -18.85 -4.03 36.34
N HIS A 243 -17.93 -3.79 37.29
CA HIS A 243 -18.27 -3.28 38.62
C HIS A 243 -18.80 -1.85 38.59
N GLU A 244 -18.43 -1.06 37.59
CA GLU A 244 -18.91 0.31 37.36
C GLU A 244 -20.41 0.39 37.05
N GLU A 245 -20.96 -0.63 36.37
CA GLU A 245 -22.38 -0.73 36.00
C GLU A 245 -23.24 -1.32 37.13
N SER A 246 -22.63 -1.73 38.24
CA SER A 246 -23.35 -2.20 39.42
C SER A 246 -24.21 -1.08 40.01
N TYR A 247 -25.37 -1.42 40.56
CA TYR A 247 -26.17 -0.46 41.34
C TYR A 247 -25.47 -0.04 42.65
N ASN A 248 -24.49 -0.82 43.10
CA ASN A 248 -23.70 -0.54 44.30
C ASN A 248 -22.20 -0.68 43.97
N PRO A 249 -21.62 0.28 43.23
CA PRO A 249 -20.19 0.28 42.91
C PRO A 249 -19.37 0.77 44.12
N SER A 250 -18.07 0.47 44.12
CA SER A 250 -17.16 1.05 45.12
C SER A 250 -17.05 2.56 44.94
N VAL A 251 -16.67 3.27 46.01
CA VAL A 251 -16.61 4.74 46.04
C VAL A 251 -15.65 5.31 44.99
N GLU A 252 -14.64 4.55 44.58
CA GLU A 252 -13.66 4.92 43.54
C GLU A 252 -14.29 5.14 42.16
N TYR A 253 -15.40 4.46 41.85
CA TYR A 253 -16.10 4.64 40.57
C TYR A 253 -17.08 5.81 40.58
N ILE A 254 -17.39 6.38 41.75
CA ILE A 254 -18.33 7.49 41.85
C ILE A 254 -17.54 8.77 41.51
N PRO A 255 -17.86 9.45 40.40
CA PRO A 255 -17.08 10.60 39.97
C PRO A 255 -17.20 11.76 40.96
N THR A 256 -16.12 12.54 41.05
CA THR A 256 -16.12 13.79 41.81
C THR A 256 -16.92 14.88 41.08
N GLN A 257 -17.29 15.94 41.80
CA GLN A 257 -18.07 17.03 41.20
C GLN A 257 -17.30 17.74 40.06
N GLU A 258 -15.98 17.87 40.19
CA GLU A 258 -15.10 18.43 39.16
C GLU A 258 -15.10 17.57 37.88
N GLU A 259 -15.12 16.25 38.02
CA GLU A 259 -15.22 15.32 36.89
C GLU A 259 -16.59 15.42 36.21
N ILE A 260 -17.67 15.53 36.98
CA ILE A 260 -19.02 15.71 36.44
C ILE A 260 -19.11 17.01 35.63
N ASP A 261 -18.57 18.10 36.16
CA ASP A 261 -18.51 19.38 35.46
C ASP A 261 -17.65 19.28 34.19
N SER A 262 -16.54 18.53 34.25
CA SER A 262 -15.71 18.24 33.07
C SER A 262 -16.48 17.46 31.99
N TYR A 263 -17.32 16.49 32.37
CA TYR A 263 -18.15 15.74 31.42
C TYR A 263 -19.24 16.60 30.79
N GLN A 264 -19.79 17.58 31.52
CA GLN A 264 -20.76 18.52 30.96
C GLN A 264 -20.13 19.44 29.91
N LEU A 265 -18.85 19.81 30.09
CA LEU A 265 -18.07 20.57 29.11
C LEU A 265 -17.69 19.76 27.87
N MET A 266 -17.64 18.42 27.96
CA MET A 266 -17.41 17.55 26.80
C MET A 266 -18.62 17.52 25.85
N TYR A 267 -18.36 17.27 24.56
CA TYR A 267 -19.39 16.99 23.56
C TYR A 267 -20.14 15.70 23.88
N GLU A 268 -21.41 15.60 23.48
CA GLU A 268 -22.28 14.46 23.84
C GLU A 268 -21.72 13.10 23.40
N GLU A 269 -20.99 13.05 22.28
CA GLU A 269 -20.35 11.83 21.73
C GLU A 269 -19.17 11.33 22.58
N ASP A 270 -18.43 12.24 23.23
CA ASP A 270 -17.24 11.93 24.02
C ASP A 270 -17.55 11.68 25.51
N ARG A 271 -18.78 11.97 25.94
CA ARG A 271 -19.20 11.77 27.33
C ARG A 271 -19.21 10.27 27.69
N PRO A 272 -18.88 9.93 28.95
CA PRO A 272 -19.19 8.61 29.48
C PRO A 272 -20.66 8.26 29.25
N LYS A 273 -20.93 7.03 28.82
CA LYS A 273 -22.29 6.57 28.45
C LYS A 273 -23.29 6.78 29.59
N PHE A 274 -22.86 6.40 30.79
CA PHE A 274 -23.58 6.59 32.05
C PHE A 274 -22.62 7.15 33.11
N ILE A 275 -23.22 7.74 34.15
CA ILE A 275 -22.49 8.20 35.34
C ILE A 275 -22.77 7.16 36.45
N PRO A 276 -21.74 6.51 37.02
CA PRO A 276 -21.93 5.54 38.09
C PRO A 276 -22.60 6.19 39.29
N ARG A 277 -23.64 5.54 39.82
CA ARG A 277 -24.35 5.99 41.01
C ARG A 277 -24.49 4.83 41.98
N LYS A 278 -24.28 5.12 43.25
CA LYS A 278 -24.46 4.14 44.33
C LYS A 278 -25.87 4.22 44.88
N PHE A 279 -26.53 3.08 44.93
CA PHE A 279 -27.82 2.88 45.56
C PHE A 279 -27.68 1.86 46.69
N ASP A 280 -28.19 2.19 47.88
CA ASP A 280 -28.06 1.33 49.05
C ASP A 280 -28.91 0.05 48.95
N CYS A 281 -29.97 0.05 48.15
CA CYS A 281 -30.84 -1.11 47.96
C CYS A 281 -31.33 -1.24 46.52
N LEU A 282 -31.61 -2.46 46.07
CA LEU A 282 -32.10 -2.72 44.71
C LEU A 282 -33.46 -2.03 44.42
N ARG A 283 -34.29 -1.83 45.46
CA ARG A 283 -35.60 -1.19 45.33
C ARG A 283 -35.53 0.31 44.99
N SER A 284 -34.41 0.97 45.31
CA SER A 284 -34.21 2.39 45.00
C SER A 284 -33.58 2.62 43.63
N VAL A 285 -33.23 1.56 42.90
CA VAL A 285 -32.65 1.67 41.55
C VAL A 285 -33.74 2.16 40.59
N PRO A 286 -33.57 3.35 39.97
CA PRO A 286 -34.54 3.88 39.03
C PRO A 286 -34.47 3.13 37.69
N ALA A 287 -35.53 3.25 36.89
CA ALA A 287 -35.48 2.82 35.50
C ALA A 287 -34.41 3.64 34.73
N TYR A 288 -33.58 2.96 33.95
CA TYR A 288 -32.51 3.62 33.20
C TYR A 288 -33.06 4.32 31.95
N GLU A 289 -33.11 5.66 31.98
CA GLU A 289 -33.73 6.48 30.92
C GLU A 289 -33.08 6.30 29.55
N LYS A 290 -31.76 6.10 29.50
CA LYS A 290 -31.02 5.98 28.24
C LYS A 290 -31.02 4.55 27.65
N ALA A 291 -31.65 3.57 28.30
CA ALA A 291 -31.63 2.17 27.85
C ALA A 291 -32.09 1.99 26.39
N LEU A 292 -33.20 2.66 26.03
CA LEU A 292 -33.74 2.62 24.66
C LEU A 292 -32.83 3.31 23.65
N ARG A 293 -32.23 4.45 24.04
CA ARG A 293 -31.32 5.21 23.19
C ARG A 293 -30.05 4.40 22.90
N GLU A 294 -29.43 3.83 23.91
CA GLU A 294 -28.24 2.99 23.75
C GLU A 294 -28.50 1.74 22.91
N GLY A 295 -29.66 1.10 23.08
CA GLY A 295 -30.09 -0.03 22.24
C GLY A 295 -30.27 0.38 20.78
N PHE A 296 -30.87 1.54 20.53
CA PHE A 296 -31.05 2.09 19.18
C PHE A 296 -29.72 2.49 18.53
N ASP A 297 -28.86 3.20 19.25
CA ASP A 297 -27.52 3.60 18.79
C ASP A 297 -26.67 2.38 18.47
N ARG A 298 -26.77 1.32 19.29
CA ARG A 298 -26.11 0.03 19.01
C ARG A 298 -26.58 -0.60 17.70
N CYS A 299 -27.87 -0.51 17.38
CA CYS A 299 -28.42 -0.99 16.10
C CYS A 299 -27.90 -0.15 14.93
N LEU A 300 -27.80 1.18 15.09
CA LEU A 300 -27.17 2.05 14.11
C LEU A 300 -25.69 1.70 13.91
N ASP A 301 -24.94 1.45 14.99
CA ASP A 301 -23.55 0.99 14.93
C ASP A 301 -23.39 -0.35 14.22
N LEU A 302 -24.36 -1.27 14.36
CA LEU A 302 -24.33 -2.54 13.63
C LEU A 302 -24.50 -2.35 12.13
N TYR A 303 -25.37 -1.41 11.73
CA TYR A 303 -25.80 -1.24 10.34
C TYR A 303 -24.95 -0.23 9.57
N LEU A 304 -24.68 0.95 10.13
CA LEU A 304 -24.06 2.09 9.46
C LEU A 304 -22.53 2.13 9.62
N CYS A 305 -22.00 1.74 10.78
CA CYS A 305 -20.57 1.92 11.06
C CYS A 305 -19.69 0.91 10.28
N PRO A 306 -18.67 1.38 9.52
CA PRO A 306 -17.79 0.50 8.75
C PRO A 306 -16.90 -0.34 9.67
N ARG A 307 -16.82 -1.64 9.39
CA ARG A 307 -16.08 -2.60 10.22
C ARG A 307 -14.68 -2.82 9.66
N THR A 308 -13.65 -2.60 10.48
CA THR A 308 -12.24 -2.81 10.11
C THR A 308 -11.54 -3.72 11.12
N ARG A 309 -10.75 -4.67 10.63
CA ARG A 309 -9.89 -5.52 11.49
C ARG A 309 -8.66 -4.71 11.90
N LYS A 310 -8.66 -4.15 13.11
CA LYS A 310 -7.48 -3.51 13.71
C LYS A 310 -6.72 -4.50 14.58
N LYS A 311 -5.41 -4.64 14.33
CA LYS A 311 -4.52 -5.38 15.25
C LYS A 311 -4.18 -4.45 16.42
N ARG A 312 -4.83 -4.65 17.58
CA ARG A 312 -4.43 -3.97 18.81
C ARG A 312 -3.12 -4.56 19.29
N ILE A 313 -2.11 -3.70 19.44
CA ILE A 313 -0.78 -4.09 19.88
C ILE A 313 -0.81 -4.18 21.41
N ASN A 314 -1.06 -5.36 21.95
CA ASN A 314 -0.97 -5.63 23.39
C ASN A 314 0.49 -6.00 23.71
N ILE A 315 1.35 -5.00 23.71
CA ILE A 315 2.79 -5.16 23.95
C ILE A 315 3.17 -4.31 25.17
N ASP A 316 3.96 -4.89 26.07
CA ASP A 316 4.51 -4.15 27.21
C ASP A 316 5.40 -3.01 26.71
N PRO A 317 5.22 -1.77 27.20
CA PRO A 317 5.95 -0.61 26.69
C PRO A 317 7.46 -0.72 26.86
N GLU A 318 7.93 -1.56 27.80
CA GLU A 318 9.35 -1.80 28.03
C GLU A 318 10.01 -2.61 26.92
N SER A 319 9.27 -3.54 26.30
CA SER A 319 9.81 -4.37 25.20
C SER A 319 10.06 -3.57 23.91
N LEU A 320 9.47 -2.38 23.78
CA LEU A 320 9.74 -1.45 22.69
C LEU A 320 11.10 -0.76 22.83
N LYS A 321 11.71 -0.79 24.03
CA LYS A 321 13.03 -0.19 24.26
C LYS A 321 14.11 -1.11 23.65
N PRO A 322 15.08 -0.56 22.90
CA PRO A 322 16.18 -1.37 22.38
C PRO A 322 17.03 -1.92 23.53
N LYS A 323 17.53 -3.14 23.37
CA LYS A 323 18.47 -3.76 24.31
C LYS A 323 19.84 -3.09 24.18
N LEU A 324 20.10 -2.10 25.02
CA LEU A 324 21.38 -1.38 25.08
C LEU A 324 22.17 -1.83 26.32
N PRO A 325 23.51 -1.78 26.28
CA PRO A 325 24.34 -2.03 27.46
C PRO A 325 24.04 -1.02 28.57
N SER A 326 24.34 -1.41 29.81
CA SER A 326 24.05 -0.58 30.97
C SER A 326 24.98 0.64 31.00
N LYS A 327 24.46 1.76 31.51
CA LYS A 327 25.24 3.01 31.64
C LYS A 327 26.43 2.90 32.59
N LYS A 328 26.48 1.88 33.46
CA LYS A 328 27.58 1.68 34.42
C LYS A 328 28.81 1.09 33.74
N ASP A 329 28.59 0.22 32.76
CA ASP A 329 29.65 -0.50 32.04
C ASP A 329 30.39 0.41 31.05
N LEU A 330 29.76 1.53 30.64
CA LEU A 330 30.28 2.47 29.65
C LEU A 330 31.04 3.66 30.27
N ARG A 331 31.38 3.60 31.56
CA ARG A 331 32.21 4.63 32.22
C ARG A 331 33.65 4.58 31.68
N PRO A 332 34.36 5.73 31.64
CA PRO A 332 34.00 7.03 32.21
C PRO A 332 33.28 7.98 31.23
N TYR A 333 32.44 8.89 31.74
CA TYR A 333 31.81 9.97 30.97
C TYR A 333 31.35 11.10 31.90
N PRO A 334 31.25 12.35 31.41
CA PRO A 334 30.89 13.48 32.26
C PRO A 334 29.44 13.41 32.72
N ARG A 335 29.20 13.69 34.00
CA ARG A 335 27.88 13.64 34.66
C ARG A 335 27.54 14.89 35.43
N THR A 336 28.48 15.40 36.22
CA THR A 336 28.22 16.51 37.15
C THR A 336 29.03 17.73 36.77
N CYS A 337 28.48 18.93 37.02
CA CYS A 337 29.19 20.17 36.83
C CYS A 337 30.24 20.30 37.93
N TYR A 338 31.52 20.31 37.56
CA TYR A 338 32.64 20.43 38.48
C TYR A 338 32.99 21.90 38.76
N LEU A 339 33.12 22.70 37.68
CA LEU A 339 33.61 24.06 37.79
C LEU A 339 32.88 25.00 36.81
N GLU A 340 32.63 26.24 37.26
CA GLU A 340 32.02 27.30 36.46
C GLU A 340 33.04 28.43 36.25
N PHE A 341 33.33 28.77 34.99
CA PHE A 341 34.17 29.91 34.64
C PHE A 341 33.30 31.15 34.52
N LYS A 342 33.39 32.03 35.51
CA LYS A 342 32.61 33.28 35.60
C LYS A 342 33.51 34.46 35.30
N GLY A 343 33.03 35.37 34.45
CA GLY A 343 33.70 36.64 34.21
C GLY A 343 33.28 37.36 32.94
N HIS A 344 32.73 36.65 31.95
CA HIS A 344 32.13 37.30 30.79
C HIS A 344 30.87 38.07 31.16
N ASN A 345 30.64 39.18 30.48
CA ASN A 345 29.47 40.04 30.68
C ASN A 345 28.36 39.80 29.65
N GLY A 346 28.57 38.84 28.73
CA GLY A 346 27.58 38.47 27.73
C GLY A 346 27.75 37.02 27.25
N PRO A 347 26.81 36.56 26.41
CA PRO A 347 26.78 35.20 25.86
C PRO A 347 28.13 34.70 25.33
N VAL A 348 28.58 33.55 25.84
CA VAL A 348 29.80 32.90 25.34
C VAL A 348 29.43 32.12 24.09
N LYS A 349 29.89 32.59 22.92
CA LYS A 349 29.50 32.03 21.62
C LYS A 349 30.37 30.87 21.17
N SER A 350 31.63 30.83 21.61
CA SER A 350 32.56 29.80 21.16
C SER A 350 33.57 29.42 22.22
N LEU A 351 33.93 28.14 22.23
CA LEU A 351 34.98 27.55 23.05
C LEU A 351 36.01 26.85 22.18
N SER A 352 37.27 26.90 22.60
CA SER A 352 38.31 26.02 22.11
C SER A 352 39.21 25.57 23.24
N VAL A 353 39.56 24.28 23.24
CA VAL A 353 40.52 23.71 24.17
C VAL A 353 41.87 23.58 23.48
N GLU A 354 42.95 23.85 24.20
CA GLU A 354 44.31 23.66 23.71
C GLU A 354 44.64 22.17 23.52
N ALA A 355 45.60 21.85 22.64
CA ALA A 355 46.08 20.49 22.39
C ALA A 355 46.50 19.71 23.65
N THR A 356 47.10 20.38 24.65
CA THR A 356 47.50 19.72 25.91
C THR A 356 46.31 19.46 26.84
N GLY A 357 45.31 20.34 26.78
CA GLY A 357 44.14 20.35 27.64
C GLY A 357 44.26 21.22 28.89
N GLN A 358 45.40 21.86 29.14
CA GLN A 358 45.60 22.71 30.33
C GLN A 358 44.82 24.04 30.25
N TRP A 359 44.68 24.57 29.03
CA TRP A 359 44.11 25.89 28.78
C TRP A 359 42.84 25.80 27.92
N ILE A 360 41.85 26.62 28.25
CA ILE A 360 40.64 26.81 27.46
C ILE A 360 40.50 28.28 27.08
N ALA A 361 40.13 28.55 25.83
CA ALA A 361 39.79 29.88 25.36
C ALA A 361 38.29 30.00 25.13
N SER A 362 37.72 31.14 25.51
CA SER A 362 36.32 31.48 25.31
C SER A 362 36.19 32.83 24.61
N GLY A 363 35.23 32.90 23.68
CA GLY A 363 34.87 34.11 22.95
C GLY A 363 33.43 34.50 23.24
N SER A 364 33.21 35.74 23.63
CA SER A 364 31.89 36.25 23.99
C SER A 364 31.45 37.39 23.08
N SER A 365 30.14 37.64 23.07
CA SER A 365 29.58 38.86 22.49
C SER A 365 29.87 40.13 23.28
N ASP A 366 30.48 40.02 24.48
CA ASP A 366 30.96 41.18 25.25
C ASP A 366 32.21 41.85 24.66
N GLY A 367 32.74 41.31 23.55
CA GLY A 367 33.92 41.83 22.87
C GLY A 367 35.25 41.37 23.46
N THR A 368 35.22 40.38 24.37
CA THR A 368 36.41 39.85 25.02
C THR A 368 36.70 38.40 24.63
N ILE A 369 37.99 38.12 24.51
CA ILE A 369 38.54 36.77 24.47
C ILE A 369 39.19 36.51 25.82
N ARG A 370 38.88 35.37 26.43
CA ARG A 370 39.46 34.98 27.72
C ARG A 370 40.11 33.62 27.63
N VAL A 371 41.26 33.49 28.28
CA VAL A 371 41.94 32.20 28.47
C VAL A 371 41.90 31.83 29.93
N TRP A 372 41.49 30.59 30.19
CA TRP A 372 41.28 30.05 31.53
C TRP A 372 42.15 28.82 31.77
N GLU A 373 42.57 28.68 33.02
CA GLU A 373 43.15 27.45 33.56
C GLU A 373 42.05 26.43 33.85
N VAL A 374 42.17 25.22 33.29
CA VAL A 374 41.12 24.19 33.40
C VAL A 374 40.94 23.69 34.84
N GLU A 375 42.03 23.51 35.59
CA GLU A 375 41.98 22.93 36.95
C GLU A 375 41.41 23.90 37.99
N THR A 376 41.77 25.19 37.90
CA THR A 376 41.44 26.18 38.94
C THR A 376 40.27 27.08 38.57
N GLY A 377 39.90 27.15 37.29
CA GLY A 377 38.91 28.10 36.81
C GLY A 377 39.41 29.54 36.66
N ARG A 378 40.70 29.80 36.90
CA ARG A 378 41.25 31.15 36.89
C ARG A 378 41.35 31.71 35.48
N CYS A 379 40.92 32.96 35.31
CA CYS A 379 41.14 33.71 34.08
C CYS A 379 42.56 34.26 34.07
N ILE A 380 43.41 33.79 33.16
CA ILE A 380 44.80 34.20 33.07
C ILE A 380 44.94 35.45 32.21
N LYS A 381 44.24 35.46 31.08
CA LYS A 381 44.39 36.51 30.09
C LYS A 381 43.05 36.94 29.52
N VAL A 382 42.93 38.25 29.33
CA VAL A 382 41.75 38.90 28.76
C VAL A 382 42.21 39.83 27.65
N TRP A 383 41.73 39.60 26.44
CA TRP A 383 41.91 40.54 25.33
C TRP A 383 40.58 41.23 25.07
N ASN A 384 40.57 42.56 25.09
CA ASN A 384 39.40 43.37 24.71
C ASN A 384 39.53 43.78 23.24
N VAL A 385 38.84 43.04 22.38
CA VAL A 385 38.92 43.20 20.92
C VAL A 385 37.88 44.19 20.39
N GLY A 386 36.93 44.63 21.21
CA GLY A 386 35.96 45.68 20.90
C GLY A 386 34.82 45.28 19.94
N GLY A 387 34.87 44.08 19.36
CA GLY A 387 33.86 43.53 18.43
C GLY A 387 33.42 42.12 18.84
N VAL A 388 32.30 41.65 18.29
CA VAL A 388 31.69 40.38 18.72
C VAL A 388 32.54 39.21 18.26
N VAL A 389 32.95 38.36 19.20
CA VAL A 389 33.74 37.17 18.88
C VAL A 389 32.80 36.03 18.48
N HIS A 390 32.87 35.61 17.21
CA HIS A 390 31.97 34.59 16.66
C HIS A 390 32.49 33.16 16.86
N ARG A 391 33.78 32.94 16.61
CA ARG A 391 34.43 31.62 16.68
C ARG A 391 35.85 31.78 17.16
N ILE A 392 36.29 30.84 17.98
CA ILE A 392 37.67 30.72 18.42
C ILE A 392 38.17 29.30 18.14
N ALA A 393 39.43 29.18 17.74
CA ALA A 393 40.11 27.91 17.58
C ALA A 393 41.58 28.03 18.02
N TRP A 394 42.01 27.13 18.90
CA TRP A 394 43.42 26.93 19.18
C TRP A 394 44.10 26.20 18.02
N ASN A 395 45.37 26.52 17.81
CA ASN A 395 46.22 25.71 16.97
C ASN A 395 46.31 24.27 17.52
N PRO A 396 46.00 23.23 16.72
CA PRO A 396 46.03 21.85 17.19
C PRO A 396 47.42 21.31 17.58
N SER A 397 48.52 21.99 17.19
CA SER A 397 49.88 21.56 17.55
C SER A 397 50.25 21.96 18.98
N PRO A 398 50.78 21.06 19.81
CA PRO A 398 51.11 21.36 21.21
C PRO A 398 52.25 22.37 21.37
N ASP A 399 53.17 22.46 20.41
CA ASP A 399 54.38 23.31 20.51
C ASP A 399 54.11 24.79 20.20
N ARG A 400 52.89 25.15 19.76
CA ARG A 400 52.56 26.48 19.23
C ARG A 400 51.23 26.95 19.77
N HIS A 401 51.29 27.80 20.78
CA HIS A 401 50.15 28.35 21.51
C HIS A 401 49.52 29.55 20.77
N ILE A 402 49.09 29.32 19.53
CA ILE A 402 48.44 30.33 18.69
C ILE A 402 46.92 30.17 18.81
N LEU A 403 46.24 31.29 19.03
CA LEU A 403 44.79 31.38 19.05
C LEU A 403 44.28 32.10 17.81
N ALA A 404 43.38 31.47 17.07
CA ALA A 404 42.63 32.10 15.99
C ALA A 404 41.26 32.53 16.49
N ALA A 405 40.90 33.80 16.29
CA ALA A 405 39.61 34.35 16.67
C ALA A 405 38.98 35.12 15.51
N VAL A 406 37.71 34.85 15.23
CA VAL A 406 36.93 35.62 14.24
C VAL A 406 36.14 36.68 14.98
N VAL A 407 36.48 37.94 14.74
CA VAL A 407 35.89 39.12 15.37
C VAL A 407 35.15 39.88 14.27
N ASP A 408 33.83 39.95 14.38
CA ASP A 408 32.94 40.46 13.34
C ASP A 408 33.20 39.84 11.94
N HIS A 409 34.05 40.46 11.12
CA HIS A 409 34.39 40.00 9.77
C HIS A 409 35.89 39.68 9.58
N ASP A 410 36.73 39.99 10.56
CA ASP A 410 38.18 39.85 10.47
C ASP A 410 38.67 38.63 11.26
N LEU A 411 39.78 38.04 10.81
CA LEU A 411 40.44 36.94 11.50
C LEU A 411 41.67 37.48 12.23
N LEU A 412 41.72 37.23 13.53
CA LEU A 412 42.79 37.63 14.41
C LEU A 412 43.57 36.39 14.86
N LEU A 413 44.88 36.39 14.66
CA LEU A 413 45.81 35.39 15.17
C LEU A 413 46.58 36.00 16.34
N LEU A 414 46.37 35.46 17.53
CA LEU A 414 46.97 35.94 18.77
C LEU A 414 47.99 34.92 19.28
N ASN A 415 49.13 35.42 19.75
CA ASN A 415 49.93 34.64 20.68
C ASN A 415 49.22 34.61 22.03
N ALA A 416 48.92 33.42 22.55
CA ALA A 416 48.31 33.33 23.86
C ALA A 416 49.30 33.74 24.98
N GLU A 417 50.61 33.65 24.74
CA GLU A 417 51.68 33.81 25.74
C GLU A 417 51.49 32.87 26.94
N VAL A 418 51.10 31.64 26.63
CA VAL A 418 50.93 30.58 27.61
C VAL A 418 51.91 29.44 27.27
N GLY A 419 52.39 28.72 28.28
CA GLY A 419 53.38 27.65 28.13
C GLY A 419 54.82 28.12 28.34
N ASP A 420 55.77 27.25 27.99
CA ASP A 420 57.22 27.45 28.23
C ASP A 420 57.80 28.63 27.44
N GLU A 421 58.84 29.28 27.97
CA GLU A 421 59.51 30.41 27.31
C GLU A 421 60.01 30.07 25.90
N ASP A 422 60.51 28.85 25.69
CA ASP A 422 60.95 28.34 24.39
C ASP A 422 59.80 28.21 23.38
N ALA A 423 58.62 27.81 23.83
CA ALA A 423 57.44 27.72 22.97
C ALA A 423 56.93 29.12 22.59
N GLN A 424 56.99 30.06 23.54
CA GLN A 424 56.61 31.45 23.31
C GLN A 424 57.55 32.15 22.32
N THR A 425 58.86 31.97 22.43
CA THR A 425 59.83 32.58 21.49
C THR A 425 59.66 32.04 20.07
N LYS A 426 59.49 30.72 19.90
CA LYS A 426 59.15 30.10 18.61
C LYS A 426 57.85 30.66 18.03
N THR A 427 56.84 30.83 18.88
CA THR A 427 55.52 31.36 18.46
C THR A 427 55.61 32.84 18.07
N LYS A 428 56.37 33.66 18.81
CA LYS A 428 56.63 35.06 18.47
C LYS A 428 57.38 35.20 17.15
N GLY A 429 58.39 34.36 16.91
CA GLY A 429 59.11 34.34 15.63
C GLY A 429 58.21 34.01 14.43
N LEU A 430 57.21 33.12 14.61
CA LEU A 430 56.25 32.78 13.55
C LEU A 430 55.23 33.90 13.26
N LEU A 431 54.91 34.73 14.26
CA LEU A 431 53.94 35.82 14.13
C LEU A 431 54.59 37.15 13.68
N GLN A 432 55.91 37.19 13.51
CA GLN A 432 56.60 38.32 12.90
C GLN A 432 56.39 38.30 11.39
N ILE A 433 55.64 39.29 10.91
CA ILE A 433 55.58 39.62 9.49
C ILE A 433 56.78 40.52 9.21
N GLU A 434 57.73 40.07 8.39
CA GLU A 434 58.62 41.00 7.68
C GLU A 434 57.75 41.80 6.72
N GLU A 435 57.77 43.13 6.83
CA GLU A 435 57.20 44.00 5.79
C GLU A 435 57.97 43.74 4.49
N LEU A 436 57.48 42.81 3.67
CA LEU A 436 57.89 42.74 2.28
C LEU A 436 57.59 44.10 1.67
N ALA A 437 58.65 44.67 1.12
CA ALA A 437 58.77 46.03 0.62
C ALA A 437 57.53 46.52 -0.13
N GLN A 438 57.27 47.82 0.02
CA GLN A 438 56.40 48.64 -0.81
C GLN A 438 56.28 48.06 -2.23
N GLU A 439 55.14 47.43 -2.53
CA GLU A 439 54.81 47.12 -3.93
C GLU A 439 54.65 48.47 -4.64
N GLU A 440 55.54 48.72 -5.60
CA GLU A 440 55.41 49.82 -6.54
C GLU A 440 54.00 49.82 -7.14
N ASP A 441 53.44 51.03 -7.25
CA ASP A 441 52.10 51.35 -7.72
C ASP A 441 51.86 50.84 -9.15
N ASN A 442 51.57 49.55 -9.29
CA ASN A 442 50.99 48.98 -10.50
C ASN A 442 49.48 48.99 -10.34
N GLY A 443 48.85 50.02 -10.93
CA GLY A 443 47.41 50.17 -11.00
C GLY A 443 46.69 48.86 -11.35
N ASP A 444 45.61 48.58 -10.63
CA ASP A 444 44.64 47.49 -10.79
C ASP A 444 44.88 46.12 -10.10
N LYS A 445 45.88 45.94 -9.24
CA LYS A 445 46.04 44.68 -8.47
C LYS A 445 46.06 44.87 -6.95
N LYS A 446 44.90 45.16 -6.34
CA LYS A 446 44.76 45.13 -4.87
C LYS A 446 44.30 43.75 -4.39
N SER A 447 45.07 43.13 -3.48
CA SER A 447 44.75 41.83 -2.90
C SER A 447 43.44 41.83 -2.11
N ALA A 448 42.68 40.73 -2.18
CA ALA A 448 41.41 40.49 -1.47
C ALA A 448 41.54 40.51 0.06
N VAL A 449 42.74 40.22 0.53
CA VAL A 449 43.03 40.00 1.94
C VAL A 449 44.40 40.59 2.24
N LYS A 450 44.50 41.42 3.28
CA LYS A 450 45.75 42.04 3.72
C LYS A 450 46.11 41.53 5.10
N TRP A 451 47.32 40.98 5.25
CA TRP A 451 47.90 40.66 6.55
C TRP A 451 48.51 41.93 7.13
N VAL A 452 48.10 42.29 8.34
CA VAL A 452 48.56 43.49 9.05
C VAL A 452 48.93 43.08 10.46
N LYS A 453 50.05 43.59 10.99
CA LYS A 453 50.36 43.43 12.40
C LYS A 453 49.31 44.17 13.24
N HIS A 454 48.72 43.51 14.23
CA HIS A 454 47.71 44.16 15.05
C HIS A 454 48.37 45.18 16.00
N GLU A 455 47.87 46.42 16.03
CA GLU A 455 48.52 47.53 16.75
C GLU A 455 48.54 47.34 18.28
N LYS A 456 47.51 46.70 18.84
CA LYS A 456 47.34 46.57 20.30
C LYS A 456 47.76 45.22 20.88
N PHE A 457 47.94 44.20 20.04
CA PHE A 457 48.17 42.82 20.49
C PHE A 457 49.33 42.23 19.72
N ASP A 458 50.16 41.41 20.36
CA ASP A 458 51.28 40.70 19.72
C ASP A 458 50.76 39.57 18.82
N GLY A 459 50.20 39.96 17.68
CA GLY A 459 49.44 39.11 16.80
C GLY A 459 49.24 39.69 15.41
N ILE A 460 48.74 38.85 14.52
CA ILE A 460 48.49 39.19 13.12
C ILE A 460 46.98 39.32 12.92
N MET A 461 46.55 40.41 12.28
CA MET A 461 45.19 40.60 11.82
C MET A 461 45.11 40.40 10.31
N LEU A 462 44.13 39.60 9.90
CA LEU A 462 43.77 39.41 8.51
C LEU A 462 42.53 40.27 8.22
N ILE A 463 42.73 41.37 7.50
CA ILE A 463 41.62 42.26 7.11
C ILE A 463 41.05 41.79 5.78
N HIS A 464 39.75 41.51 5.76
CA HIS A 464 39.05 41.13 4.53
C HIS A 464 38.49 42.39 3.84
N HIS A 465 39.07 42.82 2.73
CA HIS A 465 38.51 43.95 1.98
C HIS A 465 37.24 43.50 1.24
N LYS A 466 36.09 44.11 1.59
CA LYS A 466 34.73 43.79 1.09
C LYS A 466 34.54 43.92 -0.44
N LEU A 467 35.58 44.19 -1.23
CA LEU A 467 35.46 44.53 -2.65
C LEU A 467 36.44 43.86 -3.63
N SER A 468 37.47 43.12 -3.21
CA SER A 468 38.43 42.56 -4.18
C SER A 468 38.20 41.07 -4.42
N LYS A 469 37.76 40.75 -5.64
CA LYS A 469 37.80 39.39 -6.19
C LYS A 469 39.27 39.10 -6.53
N LYS A 470 39.84 38.02 -5.98
CA LYS A 470 40.99 37.24 -6.52
C LYS A 470 42.34 37.22 -5.76
N HIS A 471 42.38 37.27 -4.42
CA HIS A 471 43.58 36.74 -3.70
C HIS A 471 43.29 35.79 -2.53
N SER A 472 42.03 35.47 -2.25
CA SER A 472 41.70 34.23 -1.54
C SER A 472 41.56 33.11 -2.57
N HIS A 473 42.34 32.04 -2.41
CA HIS A 473 42.10 30.81 -3.17
C HIS A 473 40.71 30.31 -2.80
N HIS A 474 39.76 30.51 -3.70
CA HIS A 474 38.45 29.88 -3.59
C HIS A 474 38.61 28.48 -4.20
N PRO A 475 38.65 27.40 -3.41
CA PRO A 475 38.75 26.05 -3.95
C PRO A 475 37.51 25.67 -4.80
N PHE A 476 36.47 26.50 -4.80
CA PHE A 476 35.21 26.26 -5.50
C PHE A 476 34.93 27.30 -6.57
N ARG A 477 34.49 26.83 -7.75
CA ARG A 477 33.95 27.69 -8.81
C ARG A 477 32.50 28.10 -8.54
N LYS A 478 31.71 27.25 -7.87
CA LYS A 478 30.32 27.51 -7.42
C LYS A 478 29.93 26.52 -6.31
N LEU A 479 29.39 27.02 -5.20
CA LEU A 479 28.79 26.18 -4.15
C LEU A 479 27.27 26.09 -4.35
N PRO A 480 26.66 24.89 -4.22
CA PRO A 480 25.23 24.67 -4.49
C PRO A 480 24.29 25.18 -3.38
N GLY A 481 24.81 25.81 -2.31
CA GLY A 481 24.01 26.33 -1.21
C GLY A 481 24.83 27.18 -0.25
N LEU A 482 24.16 27.74 0.77
CA LEU A 482 24.80 28.53 1.83
C LEU A 482 25.64 27.61 2.73
N PRO A 483 26.97 27.81 2.81
CA PRO A 483 27.83 27.06 3.72
C PRO A 483 27.62 27.52 5.16
N ILE A 484 27.64 26.58 6.09
CA ILE A 484 27.53 26.83 7.54
C ILE A 484 28.86 26.54 8.23
N ALA A 485 29.45 25.39 7.92
CA ALA A 485 30.68 24.93 8.56
C ALA A 485 31.52 24.14 7.56
N ALA A 486 32.84 24.21 7.72
CA ALA A 486 33.80 23.37 7.02
C ALA A 486 34.74 22.72 8.03
N VAL A 487 35.01 21.43 7.87
CA VAL A 487 35.88 20.65 8.77
C VAL A 487 36.78 19.76 7.94
N PHE A 488 38.08 19.75 8.26
CA PHE A 488 39.05 18.87 7.61
C PHE A 488 38.95 17.45 8.15
N HIS A 489 39.19 16.48 7.29
CA HIS A 489 39.33 15.09 7.68
C HIS A 489 40.57 14.95 8.61
N PRO A 490 40.51 14.15 9.69
CA PRO A 490 41.60 14.07 10.68
C PRO A 490 42.95 13.61 10.12
N SER A 491 42.95 12.62 9.21
CA SER A 491 44.16 12.01 8.64
C SER A 491 44.32 12.21 7.12
N GLN A 492 43.26 11.94 6.35
CA GLN A 492 43.26 12.05 4.89
C GLN A 492 43.19 13.52 4.41
N LYS A 493 43.64 13.76 3.17
CA LYS A 493 43.62 15.09 2.52
C LYS A 493 42.24 15.45 1.96
N MET A 494 41.21 15.27 2.78
CA MET A 494 39.83 15.57 2.43
C MET A 494 39.26 16.61 3.38
N PHE A 495 38.19 17.27 2.97
CA PHE A 495 37.44 18.15 3.85
C PHE A 495 35.95 18.11 3.53
N PHE A 496 35.17 18.40 4.56
CA PHE A 496 33.73 18.35 4.56
C PHE A 496 33.20 19.77 4.61
N VAL A 497 32.29 20.10 3.70
CA VAL A 497 31.56 21.37 3.68
C VAL A 497 30.10 21.08 3.99
N ALA A 498 29.66 21.51 5.16
CA ALA A 498 28.26 21.47 5.55
C ALA A 498 27.54 22.70 4.98
N THR A 499 26.63 22.47 4.04
CA THR A 499 25.65 23.48 3.60
C THR A 499 24.39 23.37 4.45
N LYS A 500 23.43 24.30 4.27
CA LYS A 500 22.14 24.23 5.00
C LYS A 500 21.40 22.89 4.87
N LYS A 501 21.54 22.16 3.76
CA LYS A 501 20.74 20.95 3.49
C LYS A 501 21.55 19.65 3.45
N PHE A 502 22.80 19.70 2.99
CA PHE A 502 23.63 18.51 2.77
C PHE A 502 25.09 18.80 3.09
N VAL A 503 25.86 17.73 3.31
CA VAL A 503 27.30 17.81 3.51
C VAL A 503 28.00 17.30 2.26
N GLN A 504 29.01 18.02 1.79
CA GLN A 504 29.81 17.64 0.62
C GLN A 504 31.23 17.29 1.07
N VAL A 505 31.76 16.18 0.56
CA VAL A 505 33.11 15.71 0.85
C VAL A 505 33.97 15.97 -0.37
N TYR A 506 35.07 16.69 -0.20
CA TYR A 506 35.99 17.06 -1.26
C TYR A 506 37.38 16.48 -1.00
N ASP A 507 38.02 16.01 -2.06
CA ASP A 507 39.44 15.64 -2.08
C ASP A 507 40.26 16.87 -2.47
N LEU A 508 41.18 17.29 -1.60
CA LEU A 508 42.03 18.46 -1.82
C LEU A 508 43.08 18.22 -2.90
N GLN A 509 43.59 16.98 -3.01
CA GLN A 509 44.66 16.67 -3.95
C GLN A 509 44.12 16.61 -5.39
N LYS A 510 42.91 16.07 -5.56
CA LYS A 510 42.23 15.99 -6.87
C LYS A 510 41.39 17.22 -7.20
N ALA A 511 41.11 18.08 -6.22
CA ALA A 511 40.19 19.21 -6.31
C ALA A 511 38.79 18.81 -6.86
N GLN A 512 38.28 17.67 -6.39
CA GLN A 512 37.02 17.09 -6.87
C GLN A 512 36.07 16.73 -5.71
N LEU A 513 34.77 16.73 -6.00
CA LEU A 513 33.73 16.24 -5.09
C LEU A 513 33.78 14.71 -5.06
N VAL A 514 33.89 14.12 -3.87
CA VAL A 514 33.94 12.67 -3.65
C VAL A 514 32.55 12.14 -3.32
N LYS A 515 31.91 12.68 -2.27
CA LYS A 515 30.62 12.21 -1.75
C LYS A 515 29.71 13.40 -1.42
N LYS A 516 28.40 13.19 -1.52
CA LYS A 516 27.37 14.12 -1.06
C LYS A 516 26.46 13.38 -0.07
N LEU A 517 26.47 13.81 1.19
CA LEU A 517 25.68 13.23 2.27
C LEU A 517 24.37 14.00 2.42
N GLU A 518 23.25 13.29 2.31
CA GLU A 518 21.91 13.85 2.37
C GLU A 518 21.31 13.62 3.75
N SER A 519 21.20 14.70 4.53
CA SER A 519 20.74 14.65 5.91
C SER A 519 19.24 14.48 6.09
N GLY A 520 18.44 14.94 5.13
CA GLY A 520 16.98 14.95 5.25
C GLY A 520 16.44 15.89 6.34
N VAL A 521 17.29 16.72 6.95
CA VAL A 521 16.87 17.74 7.92
C VAL A 521 16.61 19.08 7.25
N ARG A 522 15.85 19.97 7.91
CA ARG A 522 15.50 21.28 7.35
C ARG A 522 16.71 22.19 7.21
N GLU A 523 17.47 22.33 8.29
CA GLU A 523 18.69 23.14 8.35
C GLU A 523 19.72 22.45 9.25
N ILE A 524 20.92 22.26 8.70
CA ILE A 524 22.10 21.82 9.45
C ILE A 524 22.58 23.00 10.31
N SER A 525 23.09 22.73 11.51
CA SER A 525 23.65 23.75 12.40
C SER A 525 25.15 23.55 12.63
N SER A 526 25.58 22.32 12.85
CA SER A 526 26.97 21.98 13.16
C SER A 526 27.36 20.61 12.62
N ILE A 527 28.65 20.39 12.44
CA ILE A 527 29.23 19.13 11.97
C ILE A 527 30.47 18.79 12.79
N SER A 528 30.66 17.50 13.10
CA SER A 528 31.89 16.97 13.69
C SER A 528 32.24 15.63 13.05
N ILE A 529 33.53 15.39 12.85
CA ILE A 529 34.05 14.16 12.25
C ILE A 529 34.63 13.30 13.36
N HIS A 530 34.39 11.99 13.30
CA HIS A 530 34.97 11.02 14.22
C HIS A 530 36.50 11.03 14.08
N PRO A 531 37.28 10.84 15.15
CA PRO A 531 38.75 10.85 15.07
C PRO A 531 39.33 9.85 14.05
N GLY A 532 38.65 8.73 13.83
CA GLY A 532 39.00 7.74 12.80
C GLY A 532 38.78 8.23 11.36
N GLY A 533 37.82 9.14 11.14
CA GLY A 533 37.53 9.73 9.82
C GLY A 533 36.29 9.18 9.11
N ASP A 534 35.88 7.95 9.42
CA ASP A 534 34.85 7.23 8.64
C ASP A 534 33.41 7.62 9.00
N ASN A 535 33.22 8.13 10.23
CA ASN A 535 31.92 8.51 10.77
C ASN A 535 31.81 10.03 10.97
N VAL A 536 30.63 10.57 10.72
CA VAL A 536 30.35 12.01 10.81
C VAL A 536 29.04 12.22 11.54
N ILE A 537 29.00 13.18 12.46
CA ILE A 537 27.76 13.60 13.13
C ILE A 537 27.40 15.01 12.72
N VAL A 538 26.10 15.21 12.49
CA VAL A 538 25.52 16.46 12.04
C VAL A 538 24.38 16.84 12.97
N GLY A 539 24.44 18.07 13.49
CA GLY A 539 23.36 18.69 14.26
C GLY A 539 22.41 19.44 13.35
N SER A 540 21.13 19.48 13.73
CA SER A 540 20.10 20.24 13.04
C SER A 540 19.43 21.25 13.96
N LYS A 541 18.94 22.34 13.35
CA LYS A 541 17.99 23.25 13.98
C LYS A 541 16.65 22.60 14.34
N ASP A 542 16.30 21.44 13.79
CA ASP A 542 15.06 20.75 14.18
C ASP A 542 15.20 19.90 15.47
N GLY A 543 16.28 20.07 16.24
CA GLY A 543 16.57 19.25 17.43
C GLY A 543 17.00 17.81 17.12
N LYS A 544 17.35 17.53 15.85
CA LYS A 544 17.75 16.21 15.36
C LYS A 544 19.27 16.10 15.22
N LEU A 545 19.84 15.02 15.73
CA LEU A 545 21.22 14.61 15.49
C LEU A 545 21.25 13.46 14.49
N CYS A 546 21.97 13.65 13.39
CA CYS A 546 22.16 12.65 12.34
C CYS A 546 23.56 12.05 12.44
N TRP A 547 23.63 10.73 12.61
CA TRP A 547 24.87 9.96 12.51
C TRP A 547 25.01 9.42 11.09
N PHE A 548 26.12 9.75 10.43
CA PHE A 548 26.51 9.24 9.14
C PHE A 548 27.67 8.28 9.29
N ASP A 549 27.51 7.11 8.69
CA ASP A 549 28.62 6.24 8.34
C ASP A 549 28.90 6.50 6.86
N THR A 550 30.07 7.06 6.56
CA THR A 550 30.37 7.53 5.20
C THR A 550 30.59 6.39 4.21
N ASP A 551 30.82 5.16 4.68
CA ASP A 551 31.03 3.99 3.84
C ASP A 551 29.76 3.17 3.66
N LEU A 552 28.87 3.15 4.66
CA LEU A 552 27.60 2.45 4.56
C LEU A 552 26.60 3.14 3.62
N SER A 553 26.39 4.45 3.76
CA SER A 553 25.37 5.17 3.00
C SER A 553 25.59 6.68 2.90
N THR A 554 25.04 7.30 1.87
CA THR A 554 24.92 8.77 1.77
C THR A 554 23.81 9.33 2.66
N ARG A 555 22.91 8.48 3.17
CA ARG A 555 21.85 8.84 4.12
C ARG A 555 22.30 8.57 5.57
N PRO A 556 21.70 9.23 6.58
CA PRO A 556 22.09 8.99 7.95
C PRO A 556 21.78 7.54 8.37
N TYR A 557 22.76 6.89 9.00
CA TYR A 557 22.61 5.57 9.61
C TYR A 557 21.57 5.60 10.74
N LYS A 558 21.65 6.62 11.59
CA LYS A 558 20.72 6.81 12.71
C LYS A 558 20.39 8.29 12.87
N THR A 559 19.10 8.59 13.08
CA THR A 559 18.63 9.93 13.41
C THR A 559 18.05 9.91 14.81
N LEU A 560 18.56 10.75 15.70
CA LEU A 560 18.15 10.86 17.09
C LEU A 560 17.46 12.21 17.32
N LYS A 561 16.24 12.21 17.87
CA LYS A 561 15.53 13.43 18.26
C LYS A 561 15.52 13.52 19.79
N ASN A 562 16.59 14.10 20.33
CA ASN A 562 16.82 14.15 21.77
C ASN A 562 16.54 15.54 22.37
N HIS A 563 16.74 16.59 21.57
CA HIS A 563 16.54 17.97 22.00
C HIS A 563 15.15 18.48 21.62
N SER A 564 14.64 19.38 22.45
CA SER A 564 13.35 20.05 22.20
C SER A 564 13.49 21.27 21.28
N LYS A 565 14.68 21.89 21.27
CA LYS A 565 15.05 23.05 20.45
C LYS A 565 16.23 22.73 19.53
N ASP A 566 16.67 23.73 18.78
CA ASP A 566 17.81 23.71 17.87
C ASP A 566 19.09 23.19 18.53
N ILE A 567 19.80 22.30 17.84
CA ILE A 567 21.15 21.88 18.24
C ILE A 567 22.11 22.97 17.79
N THR A 568 22.93 23.50 18.70
CA THR A 568 23.86 24.60 18.44
C THR A 568 25.24 24.07 18.04
N ASN A 569 25.74 23.06 18.76
CA ASN A 569 26.99 22.38 18.41
C ASN A 569 26.95 20.89 18.70
N VAL A 570 27.74 20.14 17.94
CA VAL A 570 27.97 18.71 18.11
C VAL A 570 29.48 18.47 18.05
N THR A 571 30.00 17.59 18.91
CA THR A 571 31.44 17.33 18.99
C THR A 571 31.73 15.87 19.33
N PHE A 572 32.76 15.31 18.70
CA PHE A 572 33.37 14.05 19.13
C PHE A 572 34.46 14.29 20.17
N HIS A 573 34.67 13.31 21.05
CA HIS A 573 35.86 13.22 21.87
C HIS A 573 37.01 12.62 21.04
N ARG A 574 38.27 13.04 21.29
CA ARG A 574 39.45 12.59 20.51
C ARG A 574 39.91 11.16 20.80
N LYS A 575 39.87 10.73 22.06
CA LYS A 575 40.36 9.42 22.54
C LYS A 575 39.26 8.44 22.95
N TYR A 576 38.39 8.82 23.89
CA TYR A 576 37.23 8.03 24.30
C TYR A 576 36.14 7.99 23.21
N PRO A 577 35.38 6.88 23.12
CA PRO A 577 34.24 6.72 22.21
C PRO A 577 33.01 7.51 22.71
N LEU A 578 33.19 8.82 22.90
CA LEU A 578 32.17 9.73 23.39
C LEU A 578 31.89 10.81 22.36
N PHE A 579 30.64 11.24 22.31
CA PHE A 579 30.26 12.44 21.58
C PHE A 579 29.17 13.18 22.35
N ALA A 580 29.01 14.47 22.05
CA ALA A 580 28.05 15.31 22.73
C ALA A 580 27.29 16.20 21.75
N SER A 581 26.05 16.51 22.08
CA SER A 581 25.24 17.52 21.42
C SER A 581 24.79 18.58 22.43
N SER A 582 24.85 19.84 22.02
CA SER A 582 24.40 20.99 22.80
C SER A 582 23.24 21.67 22.10
N SER A 583 22.30 22.23 22.87
CA SER A 583 21.09 22.85 22.32
C SER A 583 20.69 24.13 23.06
N GLU A 584 19.88 24.93 22.37
CA GLU A 584 19.23 26.11 22.94
C GLU A 584 18.22 25.77 24.06
N ASP A 585 17.87 24.49 24.27
CA ASP A 585 17.05 24.03 25.40
C ASP A 585 17.79 23.99 26.74
N CYS A 586 19.00 24.57 26.78
CA CYS A 586 19.86 24.65 27.97
C CYS A 586 20.42 23.31 28.45
N THR A 587 20.36 22.27 27.58
CA THR A 587 20.90 20.95 27.88
C THR A 587 22.04 20.58 26.93
N ALA A 588 22.96 19.76 27.43
CA ALA A 588 23.93 19.05 26.61
C ALA A 588 23.78 17.54 26.84
N TYR A 589 23.57 16.78 25.77
CA TYR A 589 23.48 15.33 25.86
C TYR A 589 24.87 14.72 25.60
N VAL A 590 25.21 13.72 26.40
CA VAL A 590 26.43 12.92 26.24
C VAL A 590 26.03 11.53 25.77
N PHE A 591 26.75 11.03 24.78
CA PHE A 591 26.52 9.73 24.18
C PHE A 591 27.82 8.92 24.15
N HIS A 592 27.66 7.62 24.24
CA HIS A 592 28.66 6.65 23.84
C HIS A 592 28.46 6.32 22.36
N GLY A 593 29.50 6.47 21.56
CA GLY A 593 29.51 6.16 20.14
C GLY A 593 30.72 5.29 19.83
N MET A 594 30.58 3.98 19.93
CA MET A 594 31.65 3.04 19.62
C MET A 594 31.61 2.72 18.13
N VAL A 595 32.71 3.02 17.44
CA VAL A 595 32.96 2.59 16.06
C VAL A 595 33.90 1.40 16.13
N TYR A 596 33.50 0.30 15.52
CA TYR A 596 34.31 -0.92 15.46
C TYR A 596 35.28 -0.85 14.28
N SER A 597 36.46 -1.45 14.41
CA SER A 597 37.40 -1.62 13.29
C SER A 597 36.88 -2.61 12.25
N ASP A 598 36.01 -3.53 12.68
CA ASP A 598 35.45 -4.58 11.84
C ASP A 598 34.39 -3.98 10.91
N LEU A 599 34.64 -4.06 9.61
CA LEU A 599 33.80 -3.43 8.57
C LEU A 599 32.34 -3.91 8.60
N ASN A 600 32.07 -5.10 9.13
CA ASN A 600 30.73 -5.69 9.18
C ASN A 600 29.94 -5.34 10.44
N GLN A 601 30.55 -4.66 11.42
CA GLN A 601 29.90 -4.31 12.68
C GLN A 601 29.50 -2.84 12.72
N ASN A 602 28.20 -2.59 12.76
CA ASN A 602 27.66 -1.24 12.84
C ASN A 602 28.03 -0.52 14.14
N PRO A 603 28.14 0.82 14.13
CA PRO A 603 28.47 1.59 15.32
C PRO A 603 27.41 1.47 16.41
N LEU A 604 27.85 1.30 17.65
CA LEU A 604 26.99 1.24 18.83
C LEU A 604 26.80 2.64 19.40
N ILE A 605 25.55 3.11 19.39
CA ILE A 605 25.18 4.45 19.85
C ILE A 605 24.24 4.35 21.06
N VAL A 606 24.72 4.79 22.22
CA VAL A 606 24.00 4.72 23.51
C VAL A 606 23.92 6.11 24.15
N PRO A 607 22.72 6.61 24.48
CA PRO A 607 22.58 7.84 25.28
C PRO A 607 23.00 7.60 26.73
N LEU A 608 23.91 8.42 27.24
CA LEU A 608 24.48 8.28 28.58
C LEU A 608 23.80 9.23 29.55
N GLU A 609 24.09 10.53 29.47
CA GLU A 609 23.70 11.51 30.48
C GLU A 609 23.16 12.80 29.84
N ILE A 610 22.28 13.48 30.57
CA ILE A 610 21.74 14.79 30.18
C ILE A 610 22.32 15.81 31.15
N LEU A 611 23.26 16.60 30.66
CA LEU A 611 23.92 17.65 31.43
C LEU A 611 23.02 18.89 31.45
N ARG A 612 22.65 19.30 32.67
CA ARG A 612 21.83 20.48 32.96
C ARG A 612 22.63 21.45 33.81
N GLY A 613 22.25 22.73 33.79
CA GLY A 613 22.86 23.76 34.63
C GLY A 613 22.85 25.16 34.03
N HIS A 614 22.82 25.27 32.70
CA HIS A 614 22.69 26.57 32.03
C HIS A 614 21.29 27.16 32.19
N SER A 615 21.23 28.48 32.35
CA SER A 615 19.99 29.24 32.27
C SER A 615 19.75 29.77 30.86
N SER A 616 18.47 29.95 30.50
CA SER A 616 18.13 30.52 29.20
C SER A 616 18.17 32.04 29.26
N SER A 617 18.79 32.68 28.28
CA SER A 617 18.76 34.13 28.07
C SER A 617 18.37 34.43 26.62
N ASP A 618 17.39 35.32 26.40
CA ASP A 618 16.80 35.61 25.07
C ASP A 618 16.40 34.36 24.27
N GLY A 619 15.85 33.34 24.94
CA GLY A 619 15.44 32.09 24.31
C GLY A 619 16.60 31.17 23.86
N ARG A 620 17.85 31.62 24.01
CA ARG A 620 19.07 30.84 23.77
C ARG A 620 19.49 30.11 25.04
N GLY A 621 20.19 28.99 24.86
CA GLY A 621 20.67 28.13 25.94
C GLY A 621 22.16 27.87 25.83
N VAL A 622 22.56 26.63 25.56
CA VAL A 622 23.96 26.27 25.32
C VAL A 622 24.32 26.61 23.87
N LEU A 623 25.39 27.38 23.65
CA LEU A 623 25.80 27.87 22.34
C LEU A 623 26.96 27.07 21.73
N ASP A 624 27.87 26.54 22.55
CA ASP A 624 28.99 25.73 22.09
C ASP A 624 29.34 24.64 23.12
N CYS A 625 29.95 23.55 22.65
CA CYS A 625 30.44 22.47 23.49
C CYS A 625 31.71 21.85 22.90
N LYS A 626 32.71 21.56 23.74
CA LYS A 626 33.99 20.94 23.35
C LYS A 626 34.46 19.96 24.42
N PHE A 627 34.98 18.81 23.98
CA PHE A 627 35.62 17.86 24.88
C PHE A 627 37.05 18.29 25.21
N HIS A 628 37.50 17.91 26.40
CA HIS A 628 38.91 17.90 26.73
C HIS A 628 39.65 16.88 25.82
N PRO A 629 40.88 17.15 25.35
CA PRO A 629 41.55 16.27 24.38
C PRO A 629 41.87 14.86 24.91
N ARG A 630 42.16 14.75 26.22
CA ARG A 630 42.61 13.51 26.87
C ARG A 630 41.60 12.91 27.84
N GLN A 631 41.13 13.68 28.81
CA GLN A 631 40.14 13.29 29.82
C GLN A 631 38.69 13.31 29.30
N PRO A 632 37.78 12.50 29.87
CA PRO A 632 36.37 12.44 29.49
C PRO A 632 35.58 13.62 30.08
N TRP A 633 36.07 14.85 29.89
CA TRP A 633 35.48 16.07 30.41
C TRP A 633 34.86 16.88 29.28
N LEU A 634 33.72 17.51 29.55
CA LEU A 634 33.01 18.33 28.57
C LEU A 634 32.91 19.77 29.05
N PHE A 635 33.36 20.69 28.21
CA PHE A 635 33.14 22.11 28.37
C PHE A 635 31.91 22.54 27.58
N THR A 636 31.09 23.39 28.18
CA THR A 636 29.88 23.95 27.57
C THR A 636 29.84 25.46 27.79
N ALA A 637 29.45 26.20 26.78
CA ALA A 637 29.31 27.65 26.82
C ALA A 637 27.84 28.03 26.69
N GLY A 638 27.35 28.84 27.61
CA GLY A 638 25.97 29.27 27.63
C GLY A 638 25.76 30.72 27.23
N ALA A 639 24.52 31.00 26.85
CA ALA A 639 24.01 32.36 26.71
C ALA A 639 23.91 33.09 28.06
N ASP A 640 24.02 32.37 29.18
CA ASP A 640 24.10 32.88 30.56
C ASP A 640 25.47 33.50 30.92
N SER A 641 26.35 33.69 29.95
CA SER A 641 27.70 34.25 30.11
C SER A 641 28.66 33.38 30.93
N VAL A 642 28.29 32.12 31.20
CA VAL A 642 29.08 31.17 31.98
C VAL A 642 29.58 30.06 31.08
N VAL A 643 30.80 29.60 31.33
CA VAL A 643 31.32 28.34 30.80
C VAL A 643 31.29 27.31 31.92
N ARG A 644 30.82 26.09 31.65
CA ARG A 644 30.79 25.00 32.63
C ARG A 644 31.65 23.84 32.19
N LEU A 645 32.40 23.29 33.14
CA LEU A 645 33.17 22.06 33.03
C LEU A 645 32.39 20.93 33.71
N TYR A 646 32.08 19.88 32.94
CA TYR A 646 31.47 18.66 33.44
C TYR A 646 32.50 17.52 33.49
N CYS A 647 32.53 16.81 34.60
CA CYS A 647 33.42 15.69 34.89
C CYS A 647 32.61 14.43 35.29
N ASP A 648 33.25 13.26 35.31
CA ASP A 648 32.64 11.96 35.71
C ASP A 648 32.15 11.97 37.16
#